data_AF-A0A838IFR9-F1
#
_entry.id   AF-A0A838IFR9-F1
#
_cell.length_a   1.000
_cell.length_b   1.000
_cell.length_c   1.000
_cell.angle_alpha   90.00
_cell.angle_beta   90.00
_cell.angle_gamma   90.00
#
_symmetry.space_group_name_H-M   'P 1'
#
loop_
_entity.id
_entity.type
_entity.pdbx_description
1 polymer ?
#
loop_
_entity_poly.entity_id
_entity_poly.type
_entity_poly.pdbx_seq_one_letter_code
_entity_poly.pdbx_strand_id
1 'polypeptide(L)'
;MDLTMGIEQPYVGHLGRTAQTSVLISSASGPVFPANVYTCVNATQNPELREALLAGTLNHVACPFSDQVYKLAIPLRYHNEALRLYVLLIPEELRHEEFKRRSELLEELARERELLPSYLAGFHTVFTFAQLEALEANPPRIEPAQPEEATTIGAAPGQAADAGEHEARNREAQARLDEQRRQLEQERHNIGITREQLDEVSTRLERESARLDEALEGVAAERATLHALREQLEEQRRELDFQKLSAEQAQLRLSQGGHDEPVESTQVVTDDQFIEVVRAPLASERLVEEVDDYDIEEIDEPADRLADDEEDFAAEATQITTGLLRASKSSKPTQVRVTEIDYDQVPATFDPKISAGRHYALDPAGDLVLGIWRLPNARAEQFVGAARRVFIQYREVDSFPMLALVLAAVDAKEQAIESIAWPINVNYKQDQLVLDKLASEQRARIAIYGDSGGLAAAFELALPLAENIAWARERAERYLTTNKVDATAFSTASRTYVADDFERLGTMRHNFDKDSFAQATKASQAKLAAGIVGYWSLGDIYDYLIGIRCFPIMDFRAIQRRVVQQAIEWGIFINMALQSVALEEGLASDSRTLAERLIANFAEVTVGIRSNDLDPIQQWENWDALLELASLVGISPDPSVIELAEISLKRAQEHQENIDAGEISEAVEDDDEVELDAGQFQAMADAVDFDELVVARKSESTGVTYFLPDSALIDAFDDMATMPREDLELMLEDGNGRLEAAQVLIERFGSAATSAVLEASETMNATEIAALAKFFETKADGLETELVRCVETSGPSATYIAARALVALRSTTAIPVLLEALIDPARQGNKQQLAQALARYGERLMAPLTRAIKRDNGGDSLIILLTYLEHARPGTLTELSRDRSKPLREAARVARTQLQPHGN
;
A
#
# COMPACT_ATOMS: atom_id res chain seq x y z
N MET A 1 37.07 -10.66 45.94
CA MET A 1 35.94 -9.99 45.28
C MET A 1 34.81 -10.98 45.30
N ASP A 2 33.87 -10.79 46.23
CA ASP A 2 32.68 -11.63 46.34
C ASP A 2 31.84 -11.47 45.07
N LEU A 3 31.71 -12.54 44.29
CA LEU A 3 30.71 -12.66 43.23
C LEU A 3 29.35 -12.83 43.90
N THR A 4 28.78 -11.72 44.39
CA THR A 4 27.35 -11.67 44.67
C THR A 4 26.64 -11.92 43.34
N MET A 5 26.05 -13.10 43.18
CA MET A 5 25.14 -13.43 42.08
C MET A 5 24.16 -12.26 41.93
N GLY A 6 24.30 -11.51 40.83
CA GLY A 6 23.56 -10.29 40.59
C GLY A 6 22.06 -10.60 40.64
N ILE A 7 21.40 -10.13 41.69
CA ILE A 7 19.94 -10.12 41.75
C ILE A 7 19.52 -9.20 40.61
N GLU A 8 19.04 -9.77 39.50
CA GLU A 8 18.50 -8.99 38.36
C GLU A 8 17.53 -7.92 38.90
N GLN A 9 17.76 -6.66 38.54
CA GLN A 9 16.87 -5.60 38.99
C GLN A 9 15.48 -5.79 38.36
N PRO A 10 14.39 -5.53 39.10
CA PRO A 10 13.05 -5.55 38.52
C PRO A 10 12.97 -4.58 37.34
N TYR A 11 12.31 -5.00 36.27
CA TYR A 11 12.11 -4.16 35.09
C TYR A 11 11.18 -3.00 35.43
N VAL A 12 11.60 -1.76 35.17
CA VAL A 12 10.84 -0.53 35.46
C VAL A 12 10.47 0.27 34.20
N GLY A 13 10.78 -0.29 33.02
CA GLY A 13 10.49 0.28 31.72
C GLY A 13 8.99 0.30 31.39
N HIS A 14 8.66 0.91 30.26
CA HIS A 14 7.28 1.31 29.94
C HIS A 14 6.33 0.10 29.76
N LEU A 15 6.84 -1.02 29.23
CA LEU A 15 6.07 -2.26 29.05
C LEU A 15 5.64 -2.89 30.39
N GLY A 16 6.32 -2.55 31.48
CA GLY A 16 6.05 -3.05 32.83
C GLY A 16 5.11 -2.16 33.64
N ARG A 17 4.68 -1.00 33.12
CA ARG A 17 3.81 -0.05 33.83
C ARG A 17 2.36 -0.25 33.46
N THR A 18 1.46 0.04 34.39
CA THR A 18 0.02 0.04 34.12
C THR A 18 -0.30 1.03 33.01
N ALA A 19 -0.98 0.55 31.97
CA ALA A 19 -1.29 1.33 30.78
C ALA A 19 -2.78 1.17 30.42
N GLN A 20 -3.35 2.26 29.90
CA GLN A 20 -4.71 2.31 29.38
C GLN A 20 -4.68 2.76 27.93
N THR A 21 -5.66 2.31 27.16
CA THR A 21 -5.96 2.83 25.83
C THR A 21 -7.43 3.20 25.74
N SER A 22 -7.79 4.09 24.80
CA SER A 22 -9.17 4.46 24.52
C SER A 22 -9.69 3.62 23.35
N VAL A 23 -10.82 2.95 23.54
CA VAL A 23 -11.49 2.16 22.49
C VAL A 23 -12.88 2.73 22.21
N LEU A 24 -13.28 2.72 20.94
CA LEU A 24 -14.63 3.10 20.53
C LEU A 24 -15.55 1.88 20.57
N ILE A 25 -16.63 1.95 21.35
CA ILE A 25 -17.60 0.87 21.53
C ILE A 25 -18.91 1.27 20.86
N SER A 26 -19.40 0.42 19.96
CA SER A 26 -20.74 0.58 19.39
C SER A 26 -21.78 0.03 20.36
N SER A 27 -22.66 0.89 20.86
CA SER A 27 -23.80 0.48 21.68
C SER A 27 -24.81 -0.31 20.85
N ALA A 28 -25.53 -1.24 21.48
CA ALA A 28 -26.70 -1.91 20.89
C ALA A 28 -27.79 -0.92 20.42
N SER A 29 -27.82 0.30 20.97
CA SER A 29 -28.72 1.37 20.54
C SER A 29 -28.25 2.11 19.28
N GLY A 30 -27.03 1.85 18.77
CA GLY A 30 -26.44 2.48 17.59
C GLY A 30 -25.34 3.52 17.86
N PRO A 31 -25.41 4.39 18.90
CA PRO A 31 -24.35 5.33 19.22
C PRO A 31 -23.02 4.66 19.54
N VAL A 32 -21.93 5.27 19.08
CA VAL A 32 -20.56 4.90 19.45
C VAL A 32 -20.10 5.78 20.61
N PHE A 33 -19.44 5.20 21.61
CA PHE A 33 -18.83 5.96 22.71
C PHE A 33 -17.40 5.49 23.01
N PRO A 34 -16.50 6.41 23.38
CA PRO A 34 -15.16 6.04 23.81
C PRO A 34 -15.16 5.50 25.24
N ALA A 35 -14.30 4.53 25.51
CA ALA A 35 -14.05 3.99 26.85
C ALA A 35 -12.58 3.69 27.06
N ASN A 36 -12.08 4.00 28.26
CA ASN A 36 -10.72 3.67 28.65
C ASN A 36 -10.67 2.23 29.17
N VAL A 37 -9.75 1.45 28.62
CA VAL A 37 -9.55 0.03 28.95
C VAL A 37 -8.08 -0.19 29.27
N TYR A 38 -7.81 -1.07 30.24
CA TYR A 38 -6.46 -1.42 30.62
C TYR A 38 -5.87 -2.44 29.64
N THR A 39 -4.67 -2.14 29.14
CA THR A 39 -3.87 -3.01 28.26
C THR A 39 -2.63 -3.55 28.98
N CYS A 40 -2.20 -2.90 30.06
CA CYS A 40 -1.17 -3.41 30.95
C CYS A 40 -1.54 -3.16 32.41
N VAL A 41 -1.26 -4.12 33.30
CA VAL A 41 -1.45 -4.00 34.75
C VAL A 41 -0.16 -4.38 35.47
N ASN A 42 0.44 -3.41 36.15
CA ASN A 42 1.50 -3.67 37.12
C ASN A 42 0.88 -3.97 38.49
N ALA A 43 0.82 -5.25 38.82
CA ALA A 43 0.21 -5.77 40.03
C ALA A 43 0.97 -5.43 41.31
N THR A 44 2.27 -5.17 41.22
CA THR A 44 3.07 -4.72 42.38
C THR A 44 2.71 -3.30 42.76
N GLN A 45 2.49 -2.44 41.76
CA GLN A 45 2.17 -1.03 41.97
C GLN A 45 0.67 -0.77 42.19
N ASN A 46 -0.21 -1.57 41.57
CA ASN A 46 -1.68 -1.37 41.57
C ASN A 46 -2.39 -2.68 41.97
N PRO A 47 -2.36 -3.06 43.26
CA PRO A 47 -2.93 -4.32 43.73
C PRO A 47 -4.47 -4.38 43.53
N GLU A 48 -5.16 -3.26 43.57
CA GLU A 48 -6.60 -3.17 43.31
C GLU A 48 -6.97 -3.55 41.87
N LEU A 49 -6.11 -3.22 40.89
CA LEU A 49 -6.33 -3.63 39.49
C LEU A 49 -6.06 -5.11 39.28
N ARG A 50 -5.10 -5.68 40.03
CA ARG A 50 -4.91 -7.14 40.10
C ARG A 50 -6.17 -7.81 40.65
N GLU A 51 -6.74 -7.31 41.74
CA GLU A 51 -7.98 -7.88 42.31
C GLU A 51 -9.15 -7.79 41.32
N ALA A 52 -9.31 -6.65 40.63
CA ALA A 52 -10.34 -6.48 39.60
C ALA A 52 -10.15 -7.41 38.40
N LEU A 53 -8.89 -7.67 38.01
CA LEU A 53 -8.51 -8.61 36.95
C LEU A 53 -8.88 -10.05 37.36
N LEU A 54 -8.48 -10.49 38.55
CA LEU A 54 -8.78 -11.84 39.06
C LEU A 54 -10.27 -12.07 39.28
N ALA A 55 -11.01 -11.03 39.68
CA ALA A 55 -12.47 -11.08 39.78
C ALA A 55 -13.18 -11.12 38.42
N GLY A 56 -12.45 -10.96 37.30
CA GLY A 56 -13.02 -10.89 35.96
C GLY A 56 -13.90 -9.66 35.75
N THR A 57 -13.66 -8.59 36.51
CA THR A 57 -14.41 -7.31 36.44
C THR A 57 -13.64 -6.20 35.74
N LEU A 58 -12.35 -6.42 35.45
CA LEU A 58 -11.53 -5.47 34.70
C LEU A 58 -12.05 -5.34 33.26
N ASN A 59 -12.02 -4.13 32.72
CA ASN A 59 -12.52 -3.79 31.38
C ASN A 59 -14.01 -4.07 31.16
N HIS A 60 -14.81 -4.03 32.23
CA HIS A 60 -16.26 -3.91 32.14
C HIS A 60 -16.65 -2.45 31.97
N VAL A 61 -17.33 -2.13 30.87
CA VAL A 61 -17.69 -0.76 30.52
C VAL A 61 -19.20 -0.61 30.55
N ALA A 62 -19.69 0.27 31.43
CA ALA A 62 -21.10 0.65 31.43
C ALA A 62 -21.40 1.56 30.24
N CYS A 63 -22.47 1.27 29.51
CA CYS A 63 -22.94 2.12 28.43
C CYS A 63 -23.49 3.44 29.01
N PRO A 64 -23.11 4.61 28.48
CA PRO A 64 -23.71 5.87 28.92
C PRO A 64 -25.15 6.05 28.42
N PHE A 65 -25.57 5.24 27.44
CA PHE A 65 -26.88 5.34 26.79
C PHE A 65 -27.86 4.21 27.19
N SER A 66 -27.41 3.23 27.97
CA SER A 66 -28.24 2.10 28.42
C SER A 66 -27.69 1.51 29.72
N ASP A 67 -28.51 0.76 30.46
CA ASP A 67 -28.05 0.06 31.68
C ASP A 67 -27.18 -1.20 31.36
N GLN A 68 -26.81 -1.40 30.09
CA GLN A 68 -26.02 -2.54 29.64
C GLN A 68 -24.53 -2.32 29.95
N VAL A 69 -23.89 -3.37 30.47
CA VAL A 69 -22.45 -3.42 30.71
C VAL A 69 -21.81 -4.32 29.65
N TYR A 70 -20.81 -3.79 28.95
CA TYR A 70 -20.04 -4.53 27.96
C TYR A 70 -18.80 -5.14 28.61
N LYS A 71 -18.64 -6.45 28.46
CA LYS A 71 -17.40 -7.15 28.77
C LYS A 71 -16.54 -7.19 27.52
N LEU A 72 -15.41 -6.48 27.53
CA LEU A 72 -14.55 -6.37 26.36
C LEU A 72 -13.44 -7.44 26.41
N ALA A 73 -13.32 -8.23 25.34
CA ALA A 73 -12.22 -9.17 25.16
C ALA A 73 -10.99 -8.41 24.65
N ILE A 74 -10.11 -7.99 25.55
CA ILE A 74 -8.90 -7.22 25.23
C ILE A 74 -7.68 -7.98 25.77
N PRO A 75 -6.66 -8.26 24.93
CA PRO A 75 -5.40 -8.81 25.39
C PRO A 75 -4.73 -7.88 26.39
N LEU A 76 -4.21 -8.42 27.48
CA LEU A 76 -3.69 -7.66 28.61
C LEU A 76 -2.31 -8.16 29.02
N ARG A 77 -1.38 -7.24 29.25
CA ARG A 77 -0.06 -7.52 29.82
C ARG A 77 -0.15 -7.43 31.33
N TYR A 78 0.32 -8.46 32.02
CA TYR A 78 0.35 -8.53 33.46
C TYR A 78 1.80 -8.57 33.92
N HIS A 79 2.17 -7.65 34.82
CA HIS A 79 3.52 -7.55 35.35
C HIS A 79 3.50 -7.55 36.88
N ASN A 80 4.34 -8.40 37.49
CA ASN A 80 4.55 -8.44 38.93
C ASN A 80 6.06 -8.45 39.22
N GLU A 81 6.57 -7.30 39.62
CA GLU A 81 7.99 -7.05 39.93
C GLU A 81 8.47 -7.92 41.10
N ALA A 82 7.62 -8.07 42.13
CA ALA A 82 7.96 -8.84 43.33
C ALA A 82 8.10 -10.34 43.03
N LEU A 83 7.32 -10.86 42.09
CA LEU A 83 7.38 -12.25 41.64
C LEU A 83 8.28 -12.47 40.43
N ARG A 84 8.80 -11.39 39.81
CA ARG A 84 9.50 -11.42 38.51
C ARG A 84 8.71 -12.19 37.46
N LEU A 85 7.44 -11.82 37.32
CA LEU A 85 6.49 -12.50 36.45
C LEU A 85 5.96 -11.51 35.41
N TYR A 86 6.10 -11.86 34.13
CA TYR A 86 5.52 -11.12 33.01
C TYR A 86 4.66 -12.08 32.19
N VAL A 87 3.39 -11.71 31.98
CA VAL A 87 2.39 -12.59 31.38
C VAL A 87 1.58 -11.81 30.33
N LEU A 88 1.40 -12.41 29.17
CA LEU A 88 0.42 -12.00 28.17
C LEU A 88 -0.87 -12.79 28.40
N LEU A 89 -1.89 -12.13 28.95
CA LEU A 89 -3.23 -12.67 29.14
C LEU A 89 -4.06 -12.42 27.88
N ILE A 90 -4.45 -13.48 27.17
CA ILE A 90 -5.31 -13.40 25.99
C ILE A 90 -6.67 -13.99 26.35
N PRO A 91 -7.77 -13.22 26.31
CA PRO A 91 -9.10 -13.78 26.56
C PRO A 91 -9.37 -15.00 25.66
N GLU A 92 -10.10 -15.99 26.17
CA GLU A 92 -10.40 -17.23 25.43
C GLU A 92 -11.08 -16.96 24.07
N GLU A 93 -11.88 -15.89 23.99
CA GLU A 93 -12.54 -15.43 22.77
C GLU A 93 -11.54 -15.04 21.65
N LEU A 94 -10.32 -14.63 22.03
CA LEU A 94 -9.23 -14.22 21.14
C LEU A 94 -8.11 -15.27 21.03
N ARG A 95 -8.37 -16.52 21.40
CA ARG A 95 -7.36 -17.60 21.35
C ARG A 95 -6.76 -17.81 19.97
N HIS A 96 -7.54 -17.59 18.91
CA HIS A 96 -7.08 -17.68 17.53
C HIS A 96 -6.04 -16.61 17.15
N GLU A 97 -5.93 -15.51 17.92
CA GLU A 97 -4.94 -14.46 17.72
C GLU A 97 -3.63 -14.68 18.50
N GLU A 98 -3.46 -15.81 19.20
CA GLU A 98 -2.30 -16.05 20.08
C GLU A 98 -0.96 -15.70 19.44
N PHE A 99 -0.68 -16.26 18.26
CA PHE A 99 0.59 -16.06 17.57
C PHE A 99 0.80 -14.60 17.16
N LYS A 100 -0.27 -13.94 16.70
CA LYS A 100 -0.24 -12.52 16.33
C LYS A 100 0.13 -11.67 17.55
N ARG A 101 -0.55 -11.86 18.69
CA ARG A 101 -0.29 -11.09 19.91
C ARG A 101 1.07 -11.37 20.53
N ARG A 102 1.58 -12.60 20.43
CA ARG A 102 2.96 -12.93 20.79
C ARG A 102 3.98 -12.20 19.92
N SER A 103 3.77 -12.17 18.59
CA SER A 103 4.67 -11.47 17.67
C SER A 103 4.71 -9.97 17.99
N GLU A 104 3.55 -9.34 18.12
CA GLU A 104 3.42 -7.91 18.47
C GLU A 104 4.18 -7.59 19.77
N LEU A 105 4.02 -8.42 20.82
CA LEU A 105 4.73 -8.22 22.08
C LEU A 105 6.25 -8.44 21.96
N LEU A 106 6.69 -9.43 21.17
CA LEU A 106 8.12 -9.67 20.94
C LEU A 106 8.78 -8.53 20.19
N GLU A 107 8.11 -7.98 19.18
CA GLU A 107 8.59 -6.81 18.45
C GLU A 107 8.67 -5.56 19.33
N GLU A 108 7.71 -5.38 20.23
CA GLU A 108 7.75 -4.29 21.22
C GLU A 108 8.87 -4.49 22.24
N LEU A 109 9.08 -5.71 22.73
CA LEU A 109 10.22 -6.04 23.58
C LEU A 109 11.55 -5.79 22.85
N ALA A 110 11.66 -6.18 21.57
CA ALA A 110 12.87 -5.98 20.77
C ALA A 110 13.19 -4.50 20.51
N ARG A 111 12.17 -3.64 20.48
CA ARG A 111 12.32 -2.18 20.36
C ARG A 111 12.79 -1.51 21.66
N GLU A 112 12.66 -2.19 22.80
CA GLU A 112 13.05 -1.62 24.08
C GLU A 112 14.57 -1.54 24.22
N ARG A 113 15.07 -0.36 24.54
CA ARG A 113 16.52 -0.08 24.63
C ARG A 113 17.14 -0.50 25.98
N GLU A 114 16.32 -0.73 26.99
CA GLU A 114 16.75 -1.18 28.31
C GLU A 114 17.10 -2.68 28.28
N LEU A 115 18.10 -3.10 29.07
CA LEU A 115 18.43 -4.51 29.21
C LEU A 115 17.24 -5.26 29.80
N LEU A 116 16.57 -6.07 28.98
CA LEU A 116 15.41 -6.85 29.40
C LEU A 116 15.83 -7.93 30.40
N PRO A 117 15.24 -7.98 31.60
CA PRO A 117 15.46 -9.09 32.49
C PRO A 117 15.01 -10.42 31.87
N SER A 118 15.66 -11.51 32.28
CA SER A 118 15.39 -12.85 31.74
C SER A 118 13.91 -13.26 31.80
N TYR A 119 13.20 -12.85 32.87
CA TYR A 119 11.77 -13.15 33.04
C TYR A 119 10.86 -12.40 32.07
N LEU A 120 11.31 -11.27 31.52
CA LEU A 120 10.57 -10.48 30.54
C LEU A 120 10.70 -11.10 29.16
N ALA A 121 11.91 -11.55 28.80
CA ALA A 121 12.18 -12.28 27.56
C ALA A 121 11.48 -13.65 27.53
N GLY A 122 11.40 -14.32 28.69
CA GLY A 122 10.71 -15.59 28.88
C GLY A 122 9.24 -15.48 29.31
N PHE A 123 8.51 -14.45 28.86
CA PHE A 123 7.14 -14.21 29.30
C PHE A 123 6.20 -15.39 29.02
N HIS A 124 5.16 -15.54 29.86
CA HIS A 124 4.15 -16.58 29.70
C HIS A 124 2.93 -16.09 28.95
N THR A 125 2.27 -16.96 28.20
CA THR A 125 0.94 -16.69 27.61
C THR A 125 -0.09 -17.53 28.34
N VAL A 126 -1.17 -16.90 28.82
CA VAL A 126 -2.28 -17.58 29.51
C VAL A 126 -3.62 -17.12 28.97
N PHE A 127 -4.64 -17.97 29.09
CA PHE A 127 -5.98 -17.71 28.52
C PHE A 127 -7.07 -17.50 29.58
N THR A 128 -6.78 -17.87 30.83
CA THR A 128 -7.75 -17.84 31.92
C THR A 128 -7.14 -17.24 33.19
N PHE A 129 -7.98 -16.60 34.01
CA PHE A 129 -7.54 -16.03 35.28
C PHE A 129 -7.00 -17.10 36.24
N ALA A 130 -7.55 -18.31 36.21
CA ALA A 130 -7.07 -19.43 37.01
C ALA A 130 -5.62 -19.84 36.68
N GLN A 131 -5.22 -19.74 35.41
CA GLN A 131 -3.82 -19.97 35.01
C GLN A 131 -2.90 -18.87 35.53
N LEU A 132 -3.35 -17.62 35.53
CA LEU A 132 -2.61 -16.51 36.12
C LEU A 132 -2.42 -16.70 37.64
N GLU A 133 -3.48 -17.06 38.38
CA GLU A 133 -3.38 -17.36 39.82
C GLU A 133 -2.42 -18.54 40.09
N ALA A 134 -2.44 -19.57 39.25
CA ALA A 134 -1.53 -20.70 39.37
C ALA A 134 -0.05 -20.30 39.15
N LEU A 135 0.21 -19.39 38.21
CA LEU A 135 1.55 -18.82 37.99
C LEU A 135 1.99 -17.92 39.14
N GLU A 136 1.10 -17.13 39.74
CA GLU A 136 1.44 -16.32 40.92
C GLU A 136 1.73 -17.19 42.15
N ALA A 137 0.99 -18.28 42.33
CA ALA A 137 1.17 -19.21 43.45
C ALA A 137 2.47 -20.02 43.32
N ASN A 138 2.92 -20.28 42.09
CA ASN A 138 4.13 -21.03 41.79
C ASN A 138 4.92 -20.35 40.67
N PRO A 139 5.57 -19.21 40.94
CA PRO A 139 6.32 -18.48 39.93
C PRO A 139 7.47 -19.36 39.45
N PRO A 140 7.72 -19.43 38.12
CA PRO A 140 8.78 -20.24 37.57
C PRO A 140 10.12 -19.82 38.17
N ARG A 141 10.87 -20.77 38.70
CA ARG A 141 12.25 -20.53 39.11
C ARG A 141 13.10 -20.44 37.85
N ILE A 142 13.51 -19.22 37.51
CA ILE A 142 14.52 -19.01 36.48
C ILE A 142 15.84 -19.49 37.06
N GLU A 143 16.26 -20.70 36.69
CA GLU A 143 17.61 -21.17 36.98
C GLU A 143 18.58 -20.31 36.16
N PRO A 144 19.54 -19.61 36.78
CA PRO A 144 20.52 -18.83 36.03
C PRO A 144 21.25 -19.78 35.09
N ALA A 145 21.26 -19.46 33.80
CA ALA A 145 21.95 -20.23 32.78
C ALA A 145 23.37 -20.53 33.25
N GLN A 146 23.66 -21.82 33.52
CA GLN A 146 24.99 -22.21 33.97
C GLN A 146 25.97 -21.91 32.82
N PRO A 147 27.06 -21.17 33.06
CA PRO A 147 28.06 -20.95 32.03
C PRO A 147 28.61 -22.29 31.58
N GLU A 148 28.47 -22.61 30.29
CA GLU A 148 28.98 -23.86 29.71
C GLU A 148 30.48 -23.98 30.00
N GLU A 149 30.85 -24.98 30.80
CA GLU A 149 32.22 -25.25 31.22
C GLU A 149 33.09 -25.60 29.99
N ALA A 150 34.01 -24.68 29.66
CA ALA A 150 35.07 -24.91 28.69
C ALA A 150 35.92 -26.13 29.09
N THR A 151 35.82 -27.19 28.29
CA THR A 151 36.59 -28.43 28.39
C THR A 151 38.10 -28.18 28.48
N THR A 152 38.68 -28.55 29.61
CA THR A 152 40.10 -28.47 29.93
C THR A 152 40.85 -29.65 29.31
N ILE A 153 41.70 -29.40 28.30
CA ILE A 153 42.59 -30.42 27.73
C ILE A 153 43.85 -30.53 28.59
N GLY A 154 44.12 -31.75 29.07
CA GLY A 154 45.19 -32.07 30.02
C GLY A 154 46.61 -31.99 29.45
N ALA A 155 47.54 -31.53 30.29
CA ALA A 155 48.98 -31.52 30.06
C ALA A 155 49.62 -32.84 30.51
N ALA A 156 50.51 -33.39 29.68
CA ALA A 156 51.45 -34.46 30.04
C ALA A 156 52.90 -33.93 30.02
N PRO A 157 53.80 -34.40 30.92
CA PRO A 157 55.13 -33.85 31.10
C PRO A 157 56.18 -34.60 30.28
N GLY A 158 57.08 -33.87 29.59
CA GLY A 158 58.17 -34.50 28.85
C GLY A 158 59.23 -33.54 28.31
N GLN A 159 60.37 -33.58 28.98
CA GLN A 159 61.72 -33.50 28.41
C GLN A 159 62.35 -32.13 28.13
N ALA A 160 63.36 -31.86 28.95
CA ALA A 160 64.41 -30.86 28.78
C ALA A 160 65.36 -31.27 27.66
N ALA A 161 65.30 -30.58 26.52
CA ALA A 161 66.40 -30.54 25.54
C ALA A 161 66.17 -29.47 24.45
N ASP A 162 65.80 -28.22 24.75
CA ASP A 162 65.96 -27.17 23.74
C ASP A 162 65.93 -25.74 24.29
N ALA A 163 67.09 -25.18 24.61
CA ALA A 163 67.20 -23.78 25.01
C ALA A 163 67.17 -22.82 23.79
N GLY A 164 67.41 -23.32 22.57
CA GLY A 164 67.39 -22.51 21.34
C GLY A 164 65.98 -22.32 20.78
N GLU A 165 65.18 -23.39 20.74
CA GLU A 165 63.78 -23.29 20.30
C GLU A 165 62.88 -22.52 21.30
N HIS A 166 63.21 -22.55 22.60
CA HIS A 166 62.44 -21.82 23.60
C HIS A 166 62.55 -20.29 23.46
N GLU A 167 63.72 -19.77 23.09
CA GLU A 167 63.88 -18.33 22.82
C GLU A 167 63.19 -17.89 21.53
N ALA A 168 63.09 -18.78 20.52
CA ALA A 168 62.34 -18.52 19.30
C ALA A 168 60.83 -18.53 19.56
N ARG A 169 60.32 -19.52 20.29
CA ARG A 169 58.90 -19.60 20.69
C ARG A 169 58.51 -18.45 21.62
N ASN A 170 59.39 -18.01 22.52
CA ASN A 170 59.13 -16.84 23.36
C ASN A 170 59.09 -15.54 22.55
N ARG A 171 59.93 -15.39 21.51
CA ARG A 171 59.87 -14.24 20.61
C ARG A 171 58.60 -14.23 19.76
N GLU A 172 58.16 -15.37 19.25
CA GLU A 172 56.87 -15.47 18.56
C GLU A 172 55.69 -15.24 19.50
N ALA A 173 55.74 -15.76 20.73
CA ALA A 173 54.70 -15.53 21.73
C ALA A 173 54.63 -14.05 22.14
N GLN A 174 55.77 -13.37 22.27
CA GLN A 174 55.81 -11.92 22.53
C GLN A 174 55.28 -11.12 21.33
N ALA A 175 55.63 -11.48 20.10
CA ALA A 175 55.09 -10.83 18.91
C ALA A 175 53.55 -11.01 18.81
N ARG A 176 53.01 -12.18 19.14
CA ARG A 176 51.56 -12.43 19.20
C ARG A 176 50.89 -11.61 20.30
N LEU A 177 51.50 -11.51 21.48
CA LEU A 177 50.98 -10.70 22.58
C LEU A 177 50.98 -9.20 22.26
N ASP A 178 52.02 -8.72 21.58
CA ASP A 178 52.10 -7.32 21.14
C ASP A 178 51.05 -7.02 20.06
N GLU A 179 50.79 -7.96 19.15
CA GLU A 179 49.71 -7.83 18.16
C GLU A 179 48.32 -7.84 18.80
N GLN A 180 48.07 -8.76 19.75
CA GLN A 180 46.83 -8.77 20.51
C GLN A 180 46.61 -7.48 21.31
N ARG A 181 47.69 -6.89 21.85
CA ARG A 181 47.61 -5.60 22.53
C ARG A 181 47.23 -4.47 21.60
N ARG A 182 47.78 -4.43 20.38
CA ARG A 182 47.38 -3.44 19.36
C ARG A 182 45.93 -3.60 18.95
N GLN A 183 45.46 -4.84 18.74
CA GLN A 183 44.06 -5.12 18.44
C GLN A 183 43.14 -4.65 19.57
N LEU A 184 43.47 -4.94 20.84
CA LEU A 184 42.69 -4.48 21.99
C LEU A 184 42.72 -2.95 22.17
N GLU A 185 43.83 -2.29 21.85
CA GLU A 185 43.91 -0.82 21.86
C GLU A 185 43.05 -0.20 20.75
N GLN A 186 43.03 -0.83 19.57
CA GLN A 186 42.20 -0.41 18.44
C GLN A 186 40.71 -0.64 18.73
N GLU A 187 40.33 -1.78 19.31
CA GLU A 187 38.96 -2.04 19.78
C GLU A 187 38.54 -1.05 20.86
N ARG A 188 39.41 -0.74 21.83
CA ARG A 188 39.13 0.27 22.85
C ARG A 188 38.93 1.66 22.26
N HIS A 189 39.70 2.00 21.24
CA HIS A 189 39.53 3.27 20.53
C HIS A 189 38.19 3.31 19.79
N ASN A 190 37.84 2.22 19.08
CA ASN A 190 36.57 2.09 18.39
C ASN A 190 35.39 2.19 19.37
N ILE A 191 35.42 1.48 20.51
CA ILE A 191 34.40 1.58 21.57
C ILE A 191 34.29 3.03 22.11
N GLY A 192 35.40 3.76 22.17
CA GLY A 192 35.40 5.18 22.55
C GLY A 192 34.60 6.03 21.56
N ILE A 193 34.85 5.85 20.26
CA ILE A 193 34.13 6.54 19.18
C ILE A 193 32.64 6.17 19.22
N THR A 194 32.31 4.88 19.35
CA THR A 194 30.90 4.44 19.41
C THR A 194 30.16 5.01 20.62
N ARG A 195 30.84 5.17 21.76
CA ARG A 195 30.26 5.82 22.94
C ARG A 195 30.01 7.30 22.73
N GLU A 196 30.94 8.02 22.11
CA GLU A 196 30.75 9.43 21.78
C GLU A 196 29.57 9.61 20.79
N GLN A 197 29.46 8.74 19.79
CA GLN A 197 28.32 8.74 18.86
C GLN A 197 26.98 8.42 19.57
N LEU A 198 26.98 7.46 20.51
CA LEU A 198 25.78 7.14 21.29
C LEU A 198 25.36 8.28 22.23
N ASP A 199 26.31 8.97 22.85
CA ASP A 199 26.04 10.14 23.68
C ASP A 199 25.46 11.29 22.83
N GLU A 200 25.98 11.51 21.61
CA GLU A 200 25.44 12.49 20.67
C GLU A 200 23.99 12.15 20.27
N VAL A 201 23.72 10.88 19.90
CA VAL A 201 22.37 10.41 19.57
C VAL A 201 21.44 10.53 20.78
N SER A 202 21.90 10.20 21.98
CA SER A 202 21.11 10.34 23.22
C SER A 202 20.72 11.79 23.48
N THR A 203 21.67 12.73 23.36
CA THR A 203 21.36 14.16 23.54
C THR A 203 20.44 14.73 22.46
N ARG A 204 20.51 14.20 21.23
CA ARG A 204 19.54 14.54 20.17
C ARG A 204 18.13 14.05 20.52
N LEU A 205 18.01 12.81 20.99
CA LEU A 205 16.74 12.23 21.42
C LEU A 205 16.13 12.95 22.62
N GLU A 206 16.94 13.36 23.61
CA GLU A 206 16.45 14.16 24.73
C GLU A 206 15.86 15.51 24.27
N ARG A 207 16.48 16.14 23.26
CA ARG A 207 15.95 17.38 22.66
C ARG A 207 14.65 17.13 21.89
N GLU A 208 14.56 16.04 21.14
CA GLU A 208 13.33 15.67 20.42
C GLU A 208 12.20 15.29 21.38
N SER A 209 12.49 14.54 22.44
CA SER A 209 11.51 14.21 23.49
C SER A 209 10.98 15.49 24.16
N ALA A 210 11.84 16.45 24.47
CA ALA A 210 11.40 17.72 25.04
C ALA A 210 10.51 18.53 24.08
N ARG A 211 10.79 18.49 22.77
CA ARG A 211 9.94 19.11 21.73
C ARG A 211 8.57 18.42 21.62
N LEU A 212 8.55 17.09 21.73
CA LEU A 212 7.29 16.33 21.72
C LEU A 212 6.44 16.62 22.95
N ASP A 213 7.04 16.71 24.13
CA ASP A 213 6.32 17.08 25.35
C ASP A 213 5.71 18.48 25.23
N GLU A 214 6.46 19.46 24.68
CA GLU A 214 5.95 20.81 24.40
C GLU A 214 4.79 20.80 23.39
N ALA A 215 4.90 20.00 22.31
CA ALA A 215 3.83 19.85 21.32
C ALA A 215 2.57 19.19 21.93
N LEU A 216 2.74 18.18 22.79
CA LEU A 216 1.62 17.52 23.48
C LEU A 216 0.92 18.47 24.45
N GLU A 217 1.66 19.32 25.16
CA GLU A 217 1.07 20.39 25.98
C GLU A 217 0.30 21.40 25.13
N GLY A 218 0.82 21.75 23.94
CA GLY A 218 0.13 22.59 22.95
C GLY A 218 -1.21 21.98 22.49
N VAL A 219 -1.20 20.72 22.05
CA VAL A 219 -2.41 19.99 21.62
C VAL A 219 -3.41 19.83 22.76
N ALA A 220 -2.95 19.60 24.00
CA ALA A 220 -3.82 19.53 25.17
C ALA A 220 -4.51 20.88 25.45
N ALA A 221 -3.79 21.99 25.31
CA ALA A 221 -4.34 23.33 25.43
C ALA A 221 -5.38 23.63 24.33
N GLU A 222 -5.10 23.26 23.08
CA GLU A 222 -6.05 23.42 21.96
C GLU A 222 -7.31 22.56 22.12
N ARG A 223 -7.17 21.32 22.61
CA ARG A 223 -8.34 20.49 22.93
C ARG A 223 -9.21 21.11 24.02
N ALA A 224 -8.60 21.75 25.02
CA ALA A 224 -9.33 22.45 26.06
C ALA A 224 -10.09 23.68 25.51
N THR A 225 -9.48 24.44 24.59
CA THR A 225 -10.16 25.60 23.96
C THR A 225 -11.31 25.14 23.04
N LEU A 226 -11.11 24.08 22.24
CA LEU A 226 -12.17 23.50 21.41
C LEU A 226 -13.35 22.96 22.24
N HIS A 227 -13.07 22.34 23.39
CA HIS A 227 -14.12 21.88 24.30
C HIS A 227 -14.94 23.06 24.84
N ALA A 228 -14.29 24.14 25.29
CA ALA A 228 -14.98 25.34 25.75
C ALA A 228 -15.82 25.99 24.63
N LEU A 229 -15.33 25.97 23.39
CA LEU A 229 -16.03 26.54 22.24
C LEU A 229 -17.25 25.70 21.82
N ARG A 230 -17.15 24.36 21.94
CA ARG A 230 -18.30 23.45 21.76
C ARG A 230 -19.38 23.67 22.82
N GLU A 231 -19.01 23.83 24.08
CA GLU A 231 -19.97 24.14 25.15
C GLU A 231 -20.70 25.47 24.88
N GLN A 232 -19.99 26.51 24.42
CA GLN A 232 -20.62 27.77 24.03
C GLN A 232 -21.59 27.61 22.86
N LEU A 233 -21.24 26.82 21.83
CA LEU A 233 -22.12 26.56 20.69
C LEU A 233 -23.38 25.76 21.11
N GLU A 234 -23.24 24.81 22.02
CA GLU A 234 -24.39 24.08 22.57
C GLU A 234 -25.32 25.01 23.36
N GLU A 235 -24.76 25.92 24.17
CA GLU A 235 -25.55 26.92 24.90
C GLU A 235 -26.30 27.86 23.93
N GLN A 236 -25.64 28.33 22.86
CA GLN A 236 -26.29 29.13 21.81
C GLN A 236 -27.40 28.36 21.08
N ARG A 237 -27.20 27.06 20.81
CA ARG A 237 -28.24 26.22 20.20
C ARG A 237 -29.46 26.09 21.11
N ARG A 238 -29.25 25.85 22.41
CA ARG A 238 -30.35 25.77 23.40
C ARG A 238 -31.13 27.08 23.47
N GLU A 239 -30.44 28.21 23.43
CA GLU A 239 -31.09 29.53 23.41
C GLU A 239 -31.91 29.75 22.13
N LEU A 240 -31.39 29.37 20.96
CA LEU A 240 -32.12 29.46 19.69
C LEU A 240 -33.35 28.53 19.66
N ASP A 241 -33.25 27.33 20.22
CA ASP A 241 -34.37 26.41 20.29
C ASP A 241 -35.46 26.92 21.24
N PHE A 242 -35.07 27.55 22.37
CA PHE A 242 -36.01 28.23 23.25
C PHE A 242 -36.71 29.40 22.54
N GLN A 243 -35.98 30.20 21.76
CA GLN A 243 -36.55 31.29 20.96
C GLN A 243 -37.51 30.78 19.88
N LYS A 244 -37.19 29.68 19.20
CA LYS A 244 -38.07 29.03 18.22
C LYS A 244 -39.37 28.55 18.87
N LEU A 245 -39.30 27.84 20.00
CA LEU A 245 -40.47 27.38 20.75
C LEU A 245 -41.35 28.54 21.20
N SER A 246 -40.75 29.63 21.68
CA SER A 246 -41.47 30.84 22.07
C SER A 246 -42.17 31.50 20.87
N ALA A 247 -41.49 31.60 19.73
CA ALA A 247 -42.06 32.12 18.49
C ALA A 247 -43.21 31.24 17.96
N GLU A 248 -43.06 29.92 18.02
CA GLU A 248 -44.10 28.95 17.62
C GLU A 248 -45.34 29.06 18.54
N GLN A 249 -45.16 29.19 19.86
CA GLN A 249 -46.27 29.45 20.79
C GLN A 249 -46.97 30.78 20.52
N ALA A 250 -46.22 31.83 20.21
CA ALA A 250 -46.79 33.13 19.84
C ALA A 250 -47.58 33.04 18.52
N GLN A 251 -47.06 32.29 17.54
CA GLN A 251 -47.73 32.03 16.28
C GLN A 251 -49.00 31.18 16.46
N LEU A 252 -48.97 30.19 17.34
CA LEU A 252 -50.16 29.40 17.71
C LEU A 252 -51.24 30.30 18.33
N ARG A 253 -50.87 31.21 19.25
CA ARG A 253 -51.80 32.19 19.83
C ARG A 253 -52.41 33.13 18.78
N LEU A 254 -51.62 33.58 17.81
CA LEU A 254 -52.10 34.40 16.69
C LEU A 254 -53.01 33.60 15.75
N SER A 255 -52.66 32.35 15.46
CA SER A 255 -53.40 31.47 14.54
C SER A 255 -54.74 30.98 15.12
N GLN A 256 -54.84 30.87 16.45
CA GLN A 256 -56.07 30.48 17.12
C GLN A 256 -57.15 31.58 17.13
N GLY A 257 -56.87 32.75 16.55
CA GLY A 257 -57.87 33.75 16.24
C GLY A 257 -58.40 34.44 17.48
N GLY A 258 -58.17 35.75 17.58
CA GLY A 258 -58.84 36.61 18.54
C GLY A 258 -60.36 36.53 18.37
N HIS A 259 -61.00 35.71 19.19
CA HIS A 259 -62.30 36.06 19.74
C HIS A 259 -62.05 36.64 21.13
N ASP A 260 -62.03 37.97 21.18
CA ASP A 260 -62.28 38.74 22.41
C ASP A 260 -63.70 38.40 22.88
N GLU A 261 -63.85 37.34 23.68
CA GLU A 261 -64.94 37.24 24.64
C GLU A 261 -64.36 37.36 26.05
N PRO A 262 -64.90 38.26 26.90
CA PRO A 262 -64.47 38.38 28.28
C PRO A 262 -65.06 37.20 29.07
N VAL A 263 -64.30 36.10 29.16
CA VAL A 263 -64.71 34.95 29.97
C VAL A 263 -64.18 35.11 31.38
N GLU A 264 -65.17 35.11 32.28
CA GLU A 264 -65.09 35.24 33.72
C GLU A 264 -64.09 34.25 34.35
N SER A 265 -63.44 34.76 35.39
CA SER A 265 -62.66 34.03 36.38
C SER A 265 -63.44 32.81 36.90
N THR A 266 -63.21 31.64 36.32
CA THR A 266 -63.69 30.38 36.88
C THR A 266 -62.49 29.65 37.49
N GLN A 267 -62.35 29.89 38.79
CA GLN A 267 -61.44 29.20 39.69
C GLN A 267 -61.83 27.71 39.73
N VAL A 268 -61.09 26.86 39.01
CA VAL A 268 -61.17 25.41 39.19
C VAL A 268 -60.26 25.06 40.35
N VAL A 269 -60.89 24.95 41.52
CA VAL A 269 -60.39 24.17 42.65
C VAL A 269 -60.55 22.70 42.26
N THR A 270 -59.44 21.98 42.17
CA THR A 270 -59.43 20.55 42.46
C THR A 270 -58.29 20.29 43.43
N ASP A 271 -58.69 20.14 44.69
CA ASP A 271 -57.96 19.38 45.70
C ASP A 271 -57.63 18.00 45.13
N ASP A 272 -56.37 17.61 45.19
CA ASP A 272 -55.99 16.34 45.80
C ASP A 272 -54.52 16.41 46.22
N GLN A 273 -54.37 16.71 47.51
CA GLN A 273 -53.20 16.45 48.31
C GLN A 273 -52.93 14.94 48.32
N PHE A 274 -51.71 14.49 48.06
CA PHE A 274 -51.07 13.46 48.88
C PHE A 274 -49.54 13.54 48.75
N ILE A 275 -48.93 13.93 49.86
CA ILE A 275 -47.53 13.69 50.20
C ILE A 275 -47.44 12.26 50.74
N GLU A 276 -46.51 11.45 50.24
CA GLU A 276 -45.86 10.32 50.94
C GLU A 276 -44.73 9.81 50.01
N VAL A 277 -43.44 10.10 50.25
CA VAL A 277 -42.53 9.44 51.20
C VAL A 277 -42.69 7.92 51.18
N VAL A 278 -41.69 7.19 50.66
CA VAL A 278 -41.21 5.85 51.08
C VAL A 278 -40.10 5.44 50.08
N ARG A 279 -38.81 5.45 50.47
CA ARG A 279 -38.06 4.33 51.07
C ARG A 279 -37.92 3.10 50.14
N ALA A 280 -36.68 2.81 49.73
CA ALA A 280 -36.19 1.45 49.56
C ALA A 280 -36.11 0.73 50.94
N PRO A 281 -35.82 -0.58 51.08
CA PRO A 281 -35.53 -1.62 50.07
C PRO A 281 -36.21 -3.01 50.37
N LEU A 282 -35.86 -4.01 49.54
CA LEU A 282 -35.78 -5.48 49.79
C LEU A 282 -36.84 -6.44 49.22
N ALA A 283 -36.27 -7.45 48.54
CA ALA A 283 -36.58 -8.89 48.55
C ALA A 283 -37.68 -9.46 47.63
N SER A 284 -37.18 -10.20 46.62
CA SER A 284 -37.58 -11.55 46.17
C SER A 284 -39.05 -11.90 46.01
N GLU A 285 -39.43 -12.31 44.79
CA GLU A 285 -40.09 -13.60 44.61
C GLU A 285 -40.03 -14.10 43.15
N ARG A 286 -39.88 -15.42 43.05
CA ARG A 286 -39.80 -16.25 41.85
C ARG A 286 -41.10 -16.22 41.06
N LEU A 287 -41.01 -16.24 39.73
CA LEU A 287 -41.93 -16.99 38.88
C LEU A 287 -41.14 -17.55 37.69
N VAL A 288 -41.18 -18.88 37.60
CA VAL A 288 -40.72 -19.70 36.49
C VAL A 288 -41.86 -19.71 35.49
N GLU A 289 -41.62 -19.31 34.25
CA GLU A 289 -42.54 -19.57 33.13
C GLU A 289 -41.90 -20.54 32.15
N GLU A 290 -42.76 -21.46 31.74
CA GLU A 290 -42.55 -22.69 30.99
C GLU A 290 -42.02 -22.44 29.58
N VAL A 291 -41.08 -23.29 29.15
CA VAL A 291 -40.62 -23.38 27.77
C VAL A 291 -41.50 -24.42 27.07
N ASP A 292 -42.21 -24.01 26.04
CA ASP A 292 -42.97 -24.90 25.16
C ASP A 292 -42.02 -25.82 24.36
N ASP A 293 -42.34 -27.11 24.45
CA ASP A 293 -41.79 -28.22 23.67
C ASP A 293 -42.06 -28.04 22.17
N TYR A 294 -41.03 -28.23 21.34
CA TYR A 294 -41.19 -28.59 19.92
C TYR A 294 -40.62 -29.98 19.70
N ASP A 295 -41.53 -30.89 19.34
CA ASP A 295 -41.31 -32.27 18.93
C ASP A 295 -40.29 -32.38 17.79
N ILE A 296 -39.23 -33.15 18.03
CA ILE A 296 -38.32 -33.64 17.00
C ILE A 296 -38.78 -35.05 16.65
N GLU A 297 -39.37 -35.22 15.46
CA GLU A 297 -39.70 -36.52 14.90
C GLU A 297 -38.41 -37.31 14.58
N GLU A 298 -38.31 -38.45 15.25
CA GLU A 298 -37.29 -39.47 15.11
C GLU A 298 -37.49 -40.21 13.77
N ILE A 299 -36.59 -40.00 12.81
CA ILE A 299 -36.55 -40.78 11.57
C ILE A 299 -35.66 -42.00 11.81
N ASP A 300 -36.31 -43.13 12.10
CA ASP A 300 -35.76 -44.48 11.98
C ASP A 300 -35.52 -44.81 10.50
N GLU A 301 -34.26 -45.09 10.11
CA GLU A 301 -34.01 -45.95 8.96
C GLU A 301 -32.92 -47.00 9.24
N PRO A 302 -33.05 -48.20 8.65
CA PRO A 302 -32.52 -49.43 9.21
C PRO A 302 -31.12 -49.78 8.69
N ALA A 303 -30.32 -50.32 9.60
CA ALA A 303 -29.13 -51.09 9.27
C ALA A 303 -29.54 -52.49 8.77
N ASP A 304 -29.30 -52.77 7.48
CA ASP A 304 -28.77 -54.05 6.97
C ASP A 304 -28.96 -54.13 5.44
N ARG A 305 -27.85 -54.05 4.69
CA ARG A 305 -27.49 -55.04 3.67
C ARG A 305 -26.11 -54.75 3.06
N LEU A 306 -25.25 -55.73 3.26
CA LEU A 306 -23.92 -55.89 2.67
C LEU A 306 -23.99 -56.27 1.19
N ALA A 307 -22.91 -55.86 0.50
CA ALA A 307 -22.19 -56.56 -0.54
C ALA A 307 -22.79 -56.63 -1.96
N ASP A 308 -21.84 -56.48 -2.90
CA ASP A 308 -21.91 -56.61 -4.36
C ASP A 308 -22.33 -55.34 -5.12
N ASP A 309 -21.33 -54.57 -5.58
CA ASP A 309 -21.24 -53.95 -6.92
C ASP A 309 -20.05 -52.95 -6.96
N GLU A 310 -18.82 -53.48 -7.12
CA GLU A 310 -17.58 -52.69 -7.25
C GLU A 310 -16.99 -52.72 -8.69
N GLU A 311 -17.75 -53.14 -9.70
CA GLU A 311 -17.31 -53.18 -11.10
C GLU A 311 -18.36 -52.57 -12.05
N ASP A 312 -18.56 -51.25 -12.04
CA ASP A 312 -19.15 -50.55 -13.21
C ASP A 312 -18.95 -49.02 -13.28
N PHE A 313 -18.37 -48.38 -12.25
CA PHE A 313 -18.19 -46.92 -12.23
C PHE A 313 -17.01 -46.37 -13.08
N ALA A 314 -16.20 -47.23 -13.71
CA ALA A 314 -15.06 -46.80 -14.52
C ALA A 314 -15.38 -46.57 -16.01
N ALA A 315 -16.56 -46.98 -16.50
CA ALA A 315 -16.89 -46.92 -17.94
C ALA A 315 -17.72 -45.69 -18.34
N GLU A 316 -18.36 -44.99 -17.40
CA GLU A 316 -19.25 -43.86 -17.70
C GLU A 316 -18.54 -42.49 -17.66
N ALA A 317 -17.41 -42.38 -16.94
CA ALA A 317 -16.58 -41.17 -16.91
C ALA A 317 -15.75 -40.94 -18.20
N THR A 318 -15.61 -41.95 -19.07
CA THR A 318 -14.83 -41.86 -20.32
C THR A 318 -15.69 -41.54 -21.55
N GLN A 319 -17.03 -41.61 -21.45
CA GLN A 319 -17.91 -41.27 -22.58
C GLN A 319 -18.28 -39.79 -22.66
N ILE A 320 -18.19 -39.03 -21.55
CA ILE A 320 -18.44 -37.58 -21.55
C ILE A 320 -17.29 -36.80 -22.21
N THR A 321 -16.06 -37.36 -22.21
CA THR A 321 -14.87 -36.71 -22.80
C THR A 321 -14.67 -36.95 -24.30
N THR A 322 -15.40 -37.89 -24.92
CA THR A 322 -15.14 -38.29 -26.32
C THR A 322 -16.23 -37.85 -27.31
N GLY A 323 -17.31 -37.23 -26.82
CA GLY A 323 -18.43 -36.73 -27.64
C GLY A 323 -18.25 -35.32 -28.25
N LEU A 324 -17.25 -34.55 -27.83
CA LEU A 324 -17.05 -33.13 -28.20
C LEU A 324 -16.15 -32.89 -29.42
N LEU A 325 -15.66 -33.94 -30.10
CA LEU A 325 -14.68 -33.82 -31.20
C LEU A 325 -15.28 -33.81 -32.62
N ARG A 326 -16.54 -33.40 -32.77
CA ARG A 326 -17.13 -33.06 -34.08
C ARG A 326 -17.78 -31.69 -34.06
N ALA A 327 -16.98 -30.67 -33.79
CA ALA A 327 -17.26 -29.29 -34.17
C ALA A 327 -16.13 -28.76 -35.06
N SER A 328 -16.46 -27.91 -36.02
CA SER A 328 -15.58 -27.37 -37.04
C SER A 328 -14.26 -26.84 -36.49
N LYS A 329 -13.17 -27.03 -37.23
CA LYS A 329 -11.84 -26.44 -36.99
C LYS A 329 -11.86 -24.91 -37.07
N SER A 330 -12.51 -24.22 -36.14
CA SER A 330 -12.20 -22.82 -35.85
C SER A 330 -11.07 -22.82 -34.83
N SER A 331 -9.90 -22.33 -35.20
CA SER A 331 -8.82 -22.09 -34.25
C SER A 331 -9.34 -21.18 -33.14
N LYS A 332 -9.26 -21.61 -31.88
CA LYS A 332 -9.61 -20.77 -30.73
C LYS A 332 -8.81 -19.46 -30.79
N PRO A 333 -9.43 -18.31 -30.47
CA PRO A 333 -8.71 -17.05 -30.45
C PRO A 333 -7.60 -17.11 -29.39
N THR A 334 -6.46 -16.48 -29.68
CA THR A 334 -5.32 -16.40 -28.74
C THR A 334 -5.17 -15.04 -28.08
N GLN A 335 -5.96 -14.04 -28.52
CA GLN A 335 -5.92 -12.67 -28.03
C GLN A 335 -7.33 -12.10 -27.97
N VAL A 336 -7.57 -11.21 -27.01
CA VAL A 336 -8.80 -10.44 -26.92
C VAL A 336 -8.88 -9.51 -28.14
N ARG A 337 -9.97 -9.60 -28.91
CA ARG A 337 -10.18 -8.76 -30.10
C ARG A 337 -11.62 -8.29 -30.18
N VAL A 338 -11.82 -7.06 -30.63
CA VAL A 338 -13.12 -6.47 -30.91
C VAL A 338 -13.14 -6.09 -32.38
N THR A 339 -13.96 -6.76 -33.16
CA THR A 339 -14.10 -6.51 -34.60
C THR A 339 -15.49 -5.99 -34.91
N GLU A 340 -15.58 -4.93 -35.69
CA GLU A 340 -16.86 -4.44 -36.19
C GLU A 340 -17.44 -5.43 -37.19
N ILE A 341 -18.75 -5.68 -37.11
CA ILE A 341 -19.45 -6.64 -37.97
C ILE A 341 -20.62 -5.98 -38.71
N ASP A 342 -21.02 -6.61 -39.80
CA ASP A 342 -22.18 -6.19 -40.58
C ASP A 342 -23.48 -6.30 -39.79
N TYR A 343 -24.40 -5.36 -40.05
CA TYR A 343 -25.67 -5.24 -39.35
C TYR A 343 -26.67 -6.37 -39.60
N ASP A 344 -26.42 -7.25 -40.57
CA ASP A 344 -27.27 -8.41 -40.86
C ASP A 344 -27.09 -9.56 -39.84
N GLN A 345 -26.03 -9.51 -39.03
CA GLN A 345 -25.71 -10.52 -38.03
C GLN A 345 -26.36 -10.28 -36.66
N VAL A 346 -27.02 -9.13 -36.48
CA VAL A 346 -27.69 -8.72 -35.23
C VAL A 346 -29.08 -8.12 -35.54
N PRO A 347 -30.03 -8.10 -34.60
CA PRO A 347 -31.35 -7.50 -34.84
C PRO A 347 -31.25 -6.01 -35.21
N ALA A 348 -31.94 -5.58 -36.27
CA ALA A 348 -31.86 -4.19 -36.75
C ALA A 348 -32.51 -3.16 -35.81
N THR A 349 -33.43 -3.60 -34.95
CA THR A 349 -34.17 -2.75 -34.01
C THR A 349 -34.15 -3.36 -32.61
N PHE A 350 -34.02 -2.51 -31.60
CA PHE A 350 -34.09 -2.91 -30.20
C PHE A 350 -35.49 -3.46 -29.83
N ASP A 351 -35.56 -4.71 -29.37
CA ASP A 351 -36.80 -5.30 -28.85
C ASP A 351 -36.83 -5.19 -27.31
N PRO A 352 -37.69 -4.32 -26.73
CA PRO A 352 -37.80 -4.16 -25.28
C PRO A 352 -38.28 -5.41 -24.54
N LYS A 353 -38.83 -6.41 -25.26
CA LYS A 353 -39.20 -7.69 -24.66
C LYS A 353 -37.99 -8.51 -24.25
N ILE A 354 -36.90 -8.44 -25.03
CA ILE A 354 -35.66 -9.16 -24.74
C ILE A 354 -35.00 -8.61 -23.47
N SER A 355 -35.14 -7.31 -23.22
CA SER A 355 -34.55 -6.65 -22.05
C SER A 355 -35.43 -6.60 -20.80
N ALA A 356 -36.63 -7.20 -20.84
CA ALA A 356 -37.62 -7.08 -19.77
C ALA A 356 -37.82 -5.62 -19.31
N GLY A 357 -37.75 -4.66 -20.24
CA GLY A 357 -37.88 -3.23 -19.98
C GLY A 357 -36.60 -2.50 -19.52
N ARG A 358 -35.45 -3.18 -19.41
CA ARG A 358 -34.14 -2.56 -19.12
C ARG A 358 -33.50 -1.99 -20.39
N HIS A 359 -32.46 -1.19 -20.21
CA HIS A 359 -31.65 -0.67 -21.33
C HIS A 359 -30.65 -1.68 -21.88
N TYR A 360 -30.50 -2.83 -21.22
CA TYR A 360 -29.53 -3.86 -21.59
C TYR A 360 -30.06 -5.28 -21.39
N ALA A 361 -29.47 -6.24 -22.10
CA ALA A 361 -29.73 -7.67 -21.95
C ALA A 361 -28.57 -8.53 -22.47
N LEU A 362 -28.46 -9.74 -21.93
CA LEU A 362 -27.64 -10.82 -22.47
C LEU A 362 -28.57 -11.96 -22.93
N ASP A 363 -28.50 -12.29 -24.22
CA ASP A 363 -29.29 -13.36 -24.80
C ASP A 363 -28.39 -14.55 -25.20
N PRO A 364 -28.51 -15.71 -24.52
CA PRO A 364 -27.76 -16.92 -24.88
C PRO A 364 -28.42 -17.75 -25.99
N ALA A 365 -29.58 -17.38 -26.55
CA ALA A 365 -30.40 -18.26 -27.40
C ALA A 365 -29.81 -18.60 -28.80
N GLY A 366 -28.83 -17.85 -29.30
CA GLY A 366 -28.20 -18.08 -30.61
C GLY A 366 -27.08 -19.13 -30.60
N ASP A 367 -26.13 -19.04 -31.54
CA ASP A 367 -24.86 -19.80 -31.49
C ASP A 367 -23.81 -19.10 -30.61
N LEU A 368 -23.89 -17.78 -30.51
CA LEU A 368 -23.05 -16.95 -29.64
C LEU A 368 -23.90 -16.23 -28.60
N VAL A 369 -23.29 -15.69 -27.54
CA VAL A 369 -23.97 -14.77 -26.61
C VAL A 369 -24.15 -13.42 -27.31
N LEU A 370 -25.36 -12.88 -27.28
CA LEU A 370 -25.67 -11.54 -27.79
C LEU A 370 -25.88 -10.56 -26.64
N GLY A 371 -24.96 -9.61 -26.48
CA GLY A 371 -25.11 -8.45 -25.60
C GLY A 371 -25.81 -7.31 -26.31
N ILE A 372 -26.92 -6.83 -25.74
CA ILE A 372 -27.74 -5.75 -26.29
C ILE A 372 -27.65 -4.56 -25.34
N TRP A 373 -27.42 -3.36 -25.87
CA TRP A 373 -27.45 -2.11 -25.09
C TRP A 373 -28.15 -0.99 -25.86
N ARG A 374 -28.98 -0.20 -25.18
CA ARG A 374 -29.59 1.03 -25.72
C ARG A 374 -28.96 2.25 -25.05
N LEU A 375 -28.27 3.07 -25.83
CA LEU A 375 -27.56 4.28 -25.40
C LEU A 375 -28.13 5.53 -26.08
N PRO A 376 -27.94 6.71 -25.46
CA PRO A 376 -28.00 7.97 -26.16
C PRO A 376 -27.09 7.99 -27.38
N ASN A 377 -27.53 8.55 -28.50
CA ASN A 377 -26.76 8.54 -29.76
C ASN A 377 -25.34 9.10 -29.57
N ALA A 378 -25.18 10.17 -28.80
CA ALA A 378 -23.89 10.80 -28.52
C ALA A 378 -22.90 9.84 -27.80
N ARG A 379 -23.40 8.95 -26.94
CA ARG A 379 -22.58 7.93 -26.26
C ARG A 379 -22.29 6.74 -27.17
N ALA A 380 -23.28 6.33 -27.97
CA ALA A 380 -23.09 5.25 -28.95
C ALA A 380 -21.99 5.60 -29.98
N GLU A 381 -21.93 6.86 -30.41
CA GLU A 381 -20.90 7.38 -31.32
C GLU A 381 -19.48 7.28 -30.73
N GLN A 382 -19.30 7.33 -29.40
CA GLN A 382 -17.97 7.21 -28.78
C GLN A 382 -17.36 5.81 -28.94
N PHE A 383 -18.19 4.78 -29.11
CA PHE A 383 -17.71 3.44 -29.47
C PHE A 383 -17.31 3.35 -30.94
N VAL A 384 -17.78 4.26 -31.80
CA VAL A 384 -17.46 4.27 -33.24
C VAL A 384 -16.17 5.07 -33.45
N GLY A 385 -15.07 4.40 -33.79
CA GLY A 385 -13.78 5.03 -34.09
C GLY A 385 -12.77 5.09 -32.94
N ALA A 386 -13.17 4.83 -31.69
CA ALA A 386 -12.25 4.64 -30.58
C ALA A 386 -11.64 3.21 -30.57
N ALA A 387 -10.49 3.04 -29.92
CA ALA A 387 -9.99 1.72 -29.58
C ALA A 387 -10.94 1.08 -28.56
N ARG A 388 -11.18 -0.23 -28.67
CA ARG A 388 -12.19 -0.93 -27.86
C ARG A 388 -11.52 -2.05 -27.08
N ARG A 389 -11.85 -2.14 -25.80
CA ARG A 389 -11.42 -3.22 -24.91
C ARG A 389 -12.65 -3.91 -24.34
N VAL A 390 -12.53 -5.21 -24.09
CA VAL A 390 -13.59 -6.01 -23.52
C VAL A 390 -13.05 -6.77 -22.32
N PHE A 391 -13.88 -6.85 -21.28
CA PHE A 391 -13.51 -7.38 -19.98
C PHE A 391 -14.62 -8.34 -19.51
N ILE A 392 -14.25 -9.38 -18.77
CA ILE A 392 -15.18 -10.19 -17.98
C ILE A 392 -14.81 -9.97 -16.52
N GLN A 393 -15.45 -8.98 -15.91
CA GLN A 393 -15.05 -8.50 -14.60
C GLN A 393 -15.70 -9.31 -13.48
N TYR A 394 -14.99 -9.41 -12.36
CA TYR A 394 -15.46 -9.81 -11.05
C TYR A 394 -15.18 -8.66 -10.07
N ARG A 395 -16.18 -8.23 -9.31
CA ARG A 395 -16.03 -7.21 -8.26
C ARG A 395 -17.07 -7.38 -7.17
N GLU A 396 -16.68 -7.12 -5.94
CA GLU A 396 -17.63 -7.00 -4.82
C GLU A 396 -18.24 -5.59 -4.83
N VAL A 397 -19.55 -5.50 -5.02
CA VAL A 397 -20.30 -4.23 -5.09
C VAL A 397 -21.48 -4.33 -4.13
N ASP A 398 -21.58 -3.40 -3.17
CA ASP A 398 -22.64 -3.38 -2.16
C ASP A 398 -22.82 -4.74 -1.44
N SER A 399 -21.70 -5.40 -1.08
CA SER A 399 -21.68 -6.75 -0.48
C SER A 399 -22.25 -7.87 -1.36
N PHE A 400 -22.22 -7.69 -2.69
CA PHE A 400 -22.60 -8.70 -3.67
C PHE A 400 -21.44 -9.01 -4.62
N PRO A 401 -21.12 -10.30 -4.91
CA PRO A 401 -20.07 -10.67 -5.86
C PRO A 401 -20.60 -10.55 -7.29
N MET A 402 -20.34 -9.40 -7.92
CA MET A 402 -20.83 -9.05 -9.24
C MET A 402 -19.88 -9.60 -10.33
N LEU A 403 -20.43 -10.37 -11.27
CA LEU A 403 -19.78 -10.62 -12.56
C LEU A 403 -20.36 -9.68 -13.61
N ALA A 404 -19.55 -9.25 -14.57
CA ALA A 404 -20.06 -8.48 -15.70
C ALA A 404 -19.24 -8.64 -16.97
N LEU A 405 -19.92 -8.70 -18.12
CA LEU A 405 -19.27 -8.43 -19.40
C LEU A 405 -19.18 -6.90 -19.55
N VAL A 406 -18.01 -6.35 -19.86
CA VAL A 406 -17.82 -4.89 -20.04
C VAL A 406 -17.23 -4.64 -21.41
N LEU A 407 -17.78 -3.67 -22.14
CA LEU A 407 -17.18 -3.09 -23.33
C LEU A 407 -16.80 -1.65 -23.02
N ALA A 408 -15.53 -1.31 -23.20
CA ALA A 408 -15.02 0.04 -23.00
C ALA A 408 -14.44 0.60 -24.30
N ALA A 409 -14.80 1.84 -24.63
CA ALA A 409 -14.08 2.67 -25.58
C ALA A 409 -12.93 3.34 -24.81
N VAL A 410 -11.70 3.15 -25.29
CA VAL A 410 -10.50 3.66 -24.63
C VAL A 410 -9.71 4.61 -25.54
N ASP A 411 -9.00 5.53 -24.92
CA ASP A 411 -8.09 6.44 -25.60
C ASP A 411 -6.70 5.80 -25.85
N ALA A 412 -5.76 6.59 -26.35
CA ALA A 412 -4.39 6.13 -26.62
C ALA A 412 -3.60 5.77 -25.34
N LYS A 413 -4.04 6.22 -24.17
CA LYS A 413 -3.47 5.93 -22.85
C LYS A 413 -4.24 4.84 -22.10
N GLU A 414 -5.08 4.09 -22.82
CA GLU A 414 -5.97 3.06 -22.29
C GLU A 414 -6.95 3.55 -21.19
N GLN A 415 -7.25 4.86 -21.14
CA GLN A 415 -8.27 5.40 -20.25
C GLN A 415 -9.66 5.22 -20.87
N ALA A 416 -10.65 4.88 -20.05
CA ALA A 416 -12.04 4.81 -20.50
C ALA A 416 -12.52 6.19 -20.92
N ILE A 417 -12.86 6.32 -22.20
CA ILE A 417 -13.69 7.42 -22.71
C ILE A 417 -15.15 7.14 -22.36
N GLU A 418 -15.55 5.87 -22.55
CA GLU A 418 -16.91 5.39 -22.33
C GLU A 418 -16.88 3.90 -21.96
N SER A 419 -17.85 3.46 -21.17
CA SER A 419 -17.99 2.04 -20.85
C SER A 419 -19.44 1.63 -20.61
N ILE A 420 -19.79 0.44 -21.10
CA ILE A 420 -21.07 -0.22 -20.84
C ILE A 420 -20.81 -1.61 -20.29
N ALA A 421 -21.72 -2.11 -19.45
CA ALA A 421 -21.51 -3.37 -18.77
C ALA A 421 -22.80 -4.15 -18.52
N TRP A 422 -22.80 -5.45 -18.82
CA TRP A 422 -23.90 -6.36 -18.58
C TRP A 422 -23.65 -7.18 -17.31
N PRO A 423 -24.34 -6.88 -16.19
CA PRO A 423 -24.25 -7.64 -14.95
C PRO A 423 -24.76 -9.07 -15.13
N ILE A 424 -24.09 -10.02 -14.49
CA ILE A 424 -24.34 -11.46 -14.57
C ILE A 424 -24.44 -12.02 -13.15
N ASN A 425 -25.57 -12.65 -12.81
CA ASN A 425 -25.79 -13.29 -11.53
C ASN A 425 -25.51 -14.80 -11.61
N VAL A 426 -24.48 -15.28 -10.93
CA VAL A 426 -24.12 -16.70 -10.93
C VAL A 426 -25.21 -17.62 -10.37
N ASN A 427 -26.19 -17.11 -9.61
CA ASN A 427 -27.33 -17.90 -9.12
C ASN A 427 -28.47 -18.07 -10.14
N TYR A 428 -28.49 -17.26 -11.21
CA TYR A 428 -29.56 -17.33 -12.21
C TYR A 428 -29.20 -18.30 -13.32
N LYS A 429 -30.08 -19.28 -13.58
CA LYS A 429 -29.85 -20.32 -14.60
C LYS A 429 -29.56 -19.76 -15.99
N GLN A 430 -30.22 -18.66 -16.36
CA GLN A 430 -29.98 -18.01 -17.66
C GLN A 430 -28.58 -17.39 -17.74
N ASP A 431 -28.13 -16.79 -16.66
CA ASP A 431 -26.80 -16.16 -16.56
C ASP A 431 -25.69 -17.21 -16.49
N GLN A 432 -25.95 -18.37 -15.84
CA GLN A 432 -25.07 -19.54 -15.90
C GLN A 432 -24.89 -20.02 -17.35
N LEU A 433 -25.99 -20.13 -18.13
CA LEU A 433 -25.90 -20.47 -19.55
C LEU A 433 -25.08 -19.45 -20.35
N VAL A 434 -25.16 -18.16 -20.01
CA VAL A 434 -24.32 -17.12 -20.62
C VAL A 434 -22.85 -17.38 -20.29
N LEU A 435 -22.49 -17.62 -19.03
CA LEU A 435 -21.11 -17.88 -18.62
C LEU A 435 -20.55 -19.15 -19.28
N ASP A 436 -21.31 -20.25 -19.28
CA ASP A 436 -20.91 -21.52 -19.89
C ASP A 436 -20.64 -21.35 -21.39
N LYS A 437 -21.46 -20.55 -22.06
CA LYS A 437 -21.32 -20.26 -23.48
C LYS A 437 -20.16 -19.33 -23.80
N LEU A 438 -19.94 -18.29 -22.99
CA LEU A 438 -18.76 -17.43 -23.11
C LEU A 438 -17.46 -18.22 -22.90
N ALA A 439 -17.45 -19.15 -21.94
CA ALA A 439 -16.29 -19.99 -21.64
C ALA A 439 -15.99 -21.01 -22.76
N SER A 440 -17.03 -21.63 -23.33
CA SER A 440 -16.88 -22.65 -24.38
C SER A 440 -16.57 -22.07 -25.75
N GLU A 441 -17.33 -21.08 -26.20
CA GLU A 441 -17.20 -20.49 -27.55
C GLU A 441 -16.13 -19.41 -27.62
N GLN A 442 -15.77 -18.77 -26.49
CA GLN A 442 -14.81 -17.67 -26.41
C GLN A 442 -15.12 -16.53 -27.40
N ARG A 443 -16.40 -16.38 -27.75
CA ARG A 443 -16.91 -15.39 -28.69
C ARG A 443 -18.26 -14.86 -28.22
N ALA A 444 -18.49 -13.59 -28.50
CA ALA A 444 -19.77 -12.93 -28.23
C ALA A 444 -20.05 -11.90 -29.31
N ARG A 445 -21.31 -11.50 -29.46
CA ARG A 445 -21.69 -10.35 -30.27
C ARG A 445 -22.27 -9.27 -29.38
N ILE A 446 -21.98 -8.02 -29.69
CA ILE A 446 -22.55 -6.86 -29.04
C ILE A 446 -23.30 -6.04 -30.08
N ALA A 447 -24.51 -5.62 -29.74
CA ALA A 447 -25.32 -4.70 -30.52
C ALA A 447 -25.66 -3.47 -29.66
N ILE A 448 -25.24 -2.29 -30.12
CA ILE A 448 -25.52 -1.00 -29.49
C ILE A 448 -26.59 -0.29 -30.32
N TYR A 449 -27.66 0.12 -29.66
CA TYR A 449 -28.80 0.82 -30.25
C TYR A 449 -28.85 2.26 -29.75
N GLY A 450 -29.26 3.18 -30.62
CA GLY A 450 -29.49 4.57 -30.28
C GLY A 450 -30.82 4.82 -29.57
N ASP A 451 -31.11 6.10 -29.27
CA ASP A 451 -32.36 6.51 -28.62
C ASP A 451 -33.62 6.16 -29.42
N SER A 452 -33.51 6.13 -30.76
CA SER A 452 -34.60 5.73 -31.66
C SER A 452 -34.86 4.21 -31.67
N GLY A 453 -34.02 3.43 -31.00
CA GLY A 453 -34.02 1.97 -31.06
C GLY A 453 -33.41 1.40 -32.34
N GLY A 454 -32.90 2.25 -33.24
CA GLY A 454 -32.11 1.83 -34.40
C GLY A 454 -30.71 1.39 -34.01
N LEU A 455 -30.18 0.39 -34.71
CA LEU A 455 -28.82 -0.11 -34.51
C LEU A 455 -27.78 0.98 -34.85
N ALA A 456 -26.93 1.30 -33.89
CA ALA A 456 -25.89 2.32 -33.99
C ALA A 456 -24.51 1.69 -34.24
N ALA A 457 -24.20 0.56 -33.59
CA ALA A 457 -22.96 -0.18 -33.80
C ALA A 457 -23.15 -1.67 -33.49
N ALA A 458 -22.35 -2.53 -34.14
CA ALA A 458 -22.32 -3.96 -33.89
C ALA A 458 -20.88 -4.49 -33.87
N PHE A 459 -20.57 -5.33 -32.88
CA PHE A 459 -19.24 -5.88 -32.68
C PHE A 459 -19.30 -7.39 -32.49
N GLU A 460 -18.28 -8.07 -32.97
CA GLU A 460 -17.95 -9.42 -32.55
C GLU A 460 -16.70 -9.37 -31.66
N LEU A 461 -16.78 -10.11 -30.56
CA LEU A 461 -15.76 -10.21 -29.54
C LEU A 461 -15.10 -11.59 -29.67
N ALA A 462 -13.77 -11.60 -29.61
CA ALA A 462 -12.98 -12.79 -29.33
C ALA A 462 -12.43 -12.66 -27.90
N LEU A 463 -12.74 -13.64 -27.05
CA LEU A 463 -12.55 -13.61 -25.61
C LEU A 463 -11.80 -14.88 -25.15
N PRO A 464 -10.47 -14.97 -25.28
CA PRO A 464 -9.68 -16.10 -24.76
C PRO A 464 -9.59 -16.11 -23.22
N LEU A 465 -10.72 -15.90 -22.54
CA LEU A 465 -10.86 -15.63 -21.10
C LEU A 465 -11.61 -16.75 -20.39
N ALA A 466 -11.60 -17.98 -20.92
CA ALA A 466 -12.31 -19.11 -20.31
C ALA A 466 -11.84 -19.40 -18.88
N GLU A 467 -10.53 -19.35 -18.63
CA GLU A 467 -9.96 -19.51 -17.27
C GLU A 467 -10.36 -18.35 -16.35
N ASN A 468 -10.38 -17.10 -16.86
CA ASN A 468 -10.86 -15.95 -16.09
C ASN A 468 -12.34 -16.09 -15.72
N ILE A 469 -13.18 -16.59 -16.63
CA ILE A 469 -14.60 -16.86 -16.37
C ILE A 469 -14.76 -17.94 -15.29
N ALA A 470 -14.00 -19.03 -15.38
CA ALA A 470 -14.03 -20.10 -14.39
C ALA A 470 -13.60 -19.60 -13.01
N TRP A 471 -12.50 -18.84 -12.95
CA TRP A 471 -12.00 -18.22 -11.72
C TRP A 471 -13.02 -17.24 -11.11
N ALA A 472 -13.60 -16.35 -11.91
CA ALA A 472 -14.59 -15.37 -11.45
C ALA A 472 -15.85 -16.05 -10.89
N ARG A 473 -16.29 -17.12 -11.55
CA ARG A 473 -17.43 -17.93 -11.11
C ARG A 473 -17.15 -18.61 -9.77
N GLU A 474 -16.01 -19.29 -9.64
CA GLU A 474 -15.60 -19.95 -8.39
C GLU A 474 -15.52 -18.95 -7.22
N ARG A 475 -14.94 -17.77 -7.46
CA ARG A 475 -14.84 -16.70 -6.45
C ARG A 475 -16.22 -16.22 -6.00
N ALA A 476 -17.14 -16.00 -6.93
CA ALA A 476 -18.51 -15.59 -6.63
C ALA A 476 -19.31 -16.67 -5.89
N GLU A 477 -19.21 -17.93 -6.31
CA GLU A 477 -19.88 -19.05 -5.65
C GLU A 477 -19.36 -19.24 -4.21
N ARG A 478 -18.04 -19.13 -4.00
CA ARG A 478 -17.43 -19.16 -2.67
C ARG A 478 -17.95 -18.01 -1.80
N TYR A 479 -18.01 -16.79 -2.34
CA TYR A 479 -18.53 -15.64 -1.61
C TYR A 479 -19.99 -15.84 -1.19
N LEU A 480 -20.84 -16.32 -2.09
CA LEU A 480 -22.27 -16.57 -1.83
C LEU A 480 -22.49 -17.72 -0.83
N THR A 481 -21.56 -18.68 -0.75
CA THR A 481 -21.63 -19.78 0.22
C THR A 481 -21.24 -19.31 1.62
N THR A 482 -20.23 -18.44 1.73
CA THR A 482 -19.73 -17.95 3.02
C THR A 482 -20.60 -16.84 3.60
N ASN A 483 -21.15 -15.97 2.75
CA ASN A 483 -21.89 -14.78 3.17
C ASN A 483 -23.40 -14.94 2.96
N LYS A 484 -24.20 -14.54 3.95
CA LYS A 484 -25.66 -14.45 3.79
C LYS A 484 -26.01 -13.21 2.97
N VAL A 485 -26.37 -13.42 1.71
CA VAL A 485 -26.72 -12.34 0.78
C VAL A 485 -28.23 -12.25 0.60
N ASP A 486 -28.79 -11.04 0.68
CA ASP A 486 -30.22 -10.80 0.46
C ASP A 486 -30.63 -11.02 -1.01
N ALA A 487 -31.86 -11.47 -1.25
CA ALA A 487 -32.41 -11.68 -2.58
C ALA A 487 -32.43 -10.39 -3.43
N THR A 488 -32.50 -9.21 -2.78
CA THR A 488 -32.48 -7.92 -3.48
C THR A 488 -31.08 -7.39 -3.78
N ALA A 489 -30.04 -7.95 -3.14
CA ALA A 489 -28.68 -7.43 -3.19
C ALA A 489 -28.12 -7.34 -4.61
N PHE A 490 -28.37 -8.35 -5.45
CA PHE A 490 -27.98 -8.31 -6.86
C PHE A 490 -28.56 -7.11 -7.61
N SER A 491 -29.84 -6.78 -7.36
CA SER A 491 -30.51 -5.69 -8.07
C SER A 491 -29.98 -4.31 -7.68
N THR A 492 -29.56 -4.16 -6.42
CA THR A 492 -28.90 -2.96 -5.89
C THR A 492 -27.50 -2.84 -6.49
N ALA A 493 -26.67 -3.87 -6.32
CA ALA A 493 -25.31 -3.91 -6.84
C ALA A 493 -25.24 -3.72 -8.35
N SER A 494 -26.18 -4.32 -9.10
CA SER A 494 -26.31 -4.18 -10.55
C SER A 494 -26.59 -2.74 -10.97
N ARG A 495 -27.42 -2.01 -10.20
CA ARG A 495 -27.72 -0.60 -10.47
C ARG A 495 -26.50 0.28 -10.21
N THR A 496 -25.83 0.07 -9.09
CA THR A 496 -24.59 0.77 -8.72
C THR A 496 -23.51 0.55 -9.79
N TYR A 497 -23.30 -0.70 -10.20
CA TYR A 497 -22.27 -1.06 -11.17
C TYR A 497 -22.53 -0.53 -12.61
N VAL A 498 -23.80 -0.40 -13.00
CA VAL A 498 -24.19 0.13 -14.33
C VAL A 498 -24.29 1.67 -14.34
N ALA A 499 -24.19 2.35 -13.19
CA ALA A 499 -24.22 3.80 -13.12
C ALA A 499 -23.06 4.45 -13.90
N ASP A 500 -23.30 5.60 -14.53
CA ASP A 500 -22.33 6.24 -15.44
C ASP A 500 -21.05 6.72 -14.72
N ASP A 501 -21.17 7.04 -13.43
CA ASP A 501 -20.10 7.46 -12.53
C ASP A 501 -19.32 6.30 -11.89
N PHE A 502 -19.75 5.05 -12.11
CA PHE A 502 -19.06 3.90 -11.56
C PHE A 502 -17.74 3.64 -12.29
N GLU A 503 -16.64 3.66 -11.55
CA GLU A 503 -15.30 3.40 -12.09
C GLU A 503 -15.09 1.91 -12.41
N ARG A 504 -15.35 1.52 -13.67
CA ARG A 504 -15.27 0.11 -14.11
C ARG A 504 -13.86 -0.39 -14.38
N LEU A 505 -13.00 0.43 -14.99
CA LEU A 505 -11.65 -0.01 -15.36
C LEU A 505 -10.64 0.04 -14.20
N GLY A 506 -11.07 0.66 -13.09
CA GLY A 506 -10.27 0.88 -11.89
C GLY A 506 -9.06 1.80 -12.11
N THR A 507 -8.44 2.18 -10.99
CA THR A 507 -7.30 3.10 -10.93
C THR A 507 -5.93 2.47 -11.22
N MET A 508 -5.66 1.26 -10.75
CA MET A 508 -4.35 0.61 -10.87
C MET A 508 -4.10 0.12 -12.30
N ARG A 509 -2.90 0.43 -12.80
CA ARG A 509 -2.44 0.07 -14.14
C ARG A 509 -1.35 -0.98 -14.06
N HIS A 510 -1.31 -1.86 -15.06
CA HIS A 510 -0.21 -2.80 -15.26
C HIS A 510 0.33 -2.66 -16.67
N ASN A 511 1.64 -2.90 -16.84
CA ASN A 511 2.30 -2.88 -18.14
C ASN A 511 2.54 -4.29 -18.70
N PHE A 512 1.86 -5.31 -18.16
CA PHE A 512 2.01 -6.67 -18.64
C PHE A 512 1.46 -6.86 -20.06
N ASP A 513 2.24 -7.59 -20.83
CA ASP A 513 1.87 -8.29 -22.05
C ASP A 513 2.27 -9.77 -21.91
N LYS A 514 1.95 -10.58 -22.93
CA LYS A 514 2.24 -12.03 -22.92
C LYS A 514 3.74 -12.35 -22.79
N ASP A 515 4.61 -11.47 -23.26
CA ASP A 515 6.05 -11.68 -23.38
C ASP A 515 6.84 -10.90 -22.31
N SER A 516 6.15 -10.34 -21.31
CA SER A 516 6.75 -9.53 -20.26
C SER A 516 7.82 -10.30 -19.51
N PHE A 517 8.99 -9.66 -19.35
CA PHE A 517 10.21 -10.27 -18.77
C PHE A 517 10.76 -11.48 -19.53
N ALA A 518 10.39 -11.71 -20.79
CA ALA A 518 11.06 -12.71 -21.63
C ALA A 518 12.56 -12.45 -21.82
N GLN A 519 12.99 -11.20 -21.66
CA GLN A 519 14.36 -10.74 -21.85
C GLN A 519 15.09 -10.44 -20.53
N ALA A 520 14.55 -10.83 -19.37
CA ALA A 520 15.19 -10.62 -18.08
C ALA A 520 16.36 -11.62 -17.91
N THR A 521 17.51 -11.32 -18.50
CA THR A 521 18.68 -12.21 -18.56
C THR A 521 19.80 -11.82 -17.59
N LYS A 522 19.59 -10.82 -16.73
CA LYS A 522 20.56 -10.36 -15.74
C LYS A 522 19.99 -10.44 -14.32
N ALA A 523 20.85 -10.47 -13.30
CA ALA A 523 20.44 -10.59 -11.91
C ALA A 523 19.60 -9.40 -11.45
N SER A 524 20.00 -8.18 -11.81
CA SER A 524 19.23 -6.94 -11.55
C SER A 524 17.83 -6.96 -12.18
N GLN A 525 17.72 -7.43 -13.43
CA GLN A 525 16.45 -7.57 -14.15
C GLN A 525 15.57 -8.65 -13.52
N ALA A 526 16.15 -9.77 -13.09
CA ALA A 526 15.44 -10.83 -12.37
C ALA A 526 14.93 -10.32 -11.01
N LYS A 527 15.73 -9.54 -10.27
CA LYS A 527 15.31 -8.87 -9.01
C LYS A 527 14.13 -7.93 -9.24
N LEU A 528 14.21 -7.05 -10.24
CA LEU A 528 13.12 -6.15 -10.58
C LEU A 528 11.85 -6.89 -11.01
N ALA A 529 11.98 -7.91 -11.87
CA ALA A 529 10.87 -8.72 -12.33
C ALA A 529 10.20 -9.47 -11.17
N ALA A 530 11.00 -10.06 -10.27
CA ALA A 530 10.52 -10.74 -9.07
C ALA A 530 9.76 -9.78 -8.15
N GLY A 531 10.24 -8.53 -7.99
CA GLY A 531 9.54 -7.49 -7.23
C GLY A 531 8.18 -7.13 -7.86
N ILE A 532 8.15 -6.80 -9.15
CA ILE A 532 6.92 -6.39 -9.86
C ILE A 532 5.90 -7.54 -9.89
N VAL A 533 6.29 -8.71 -10.37
CA VAL A 533 5.36 -9.85 -10.48
C VAL A 533 4.99 -10.37 -9.09
N GLY A 534 5.89 -10.29 -8.12
CA GLY A 534 5.62 -10.61 -6.73
C GLY A 534 4.53 -9.72 -6.13
N TYR A 535 4.59 -8.40 -6.37
CA TYR A 535 3.56 -7.45 -5.96
C TYR A 535 2.20 -7.79 -6.58
N TRP A 536 2.16 -8.03 -7.90
CA TRP A 536 0.93 -8.40 -8.62
C TRP A 536 0.40 -9.80 -8.31
N SER A 537 1.15 -10.62 -7.56
CA SER A 537 0.75 -11.95 -7.11
C SER A 537 0.18 -11.95 -5.69
N LEU A 538 0.16 -10.81 -5.00
CA LEU A 538 -0.43 -10.69 -3.66
C LEU A 538 -1.97 -10.70 -3.74
N GLY A 539 -2.64 -11.39 -2.82
CA GLY A 539 -4.08 -11.71 -2.86
C GLY A 539 -4.99 -10.66 -3.51
N ASP A 540 -5.17 -9.51 -2.87
CA ASP A 540 -6.11 -8.48 -3.37
C ASP A 540 -5.65 -7.83 -4.70
N ILE A 541 -4.35 -7.72 -4.91
CA ILE A 541 -3.77 -7.14 -6.13
C ILE A 541 -3.91 -8.13 -7.31
N TYR A 542 -3.74 -9.43 -7.05
CA TYR A 542 -4.01 -10.51 -8.00
C TYR A 542 -5.49 -10.51 -8.38
N ASP A 543 -6.39 -10.45 -7.39
CA ASP A 543 -7.83 -10.38 -7.60
C ASP A 543 -8.20 -9.13 -8.40
N TYR A 544 -7.52 -8.01 -8.19
CA TYR A 544 -7.70 -6.80 -8.99
C TYR A 544 -7.24 -6.99 -10.45
N LEU A 545 -6.06 -7.56 -10.66
CA LEU A 545 -5.50 -7.79 -12.00
C LEU A 545 -6.39 -8.73 -12.83
N ILE A 546 -6.82 -9.83 -12.22
CA ILE A 546 -7.62 -10.85 -12.89
C ILE A 546 -9.10 -10.46 -12.94
N GLY A 547 -9.64 -9.92 -11.86
CA GLY A 547 -11.07 -9.60 -11.71
C GLY A 547 -11.47 -8.25 -12.29
N ILE A 548 -10.64 -7.21 -12.19
CA ILE A 548 -11.00 -5.87 -12.71
C ILE A 548 -10.32 -5.62 -14.05
N ARG A 549 -8.99 -5.81 -14.13
CA ARG A 549 -8.23 -5.59 -15.37
C ARG A 549 -8.37 -6.73 -16.37
N CYS A 550 -8.93 -7.87 -15.96
CA CYS A 550 -9.17 -9.06 -16.80
C CYS A 550 -7.94 -9.51 -17.58
N PHE A 551 -6.76 -9.37 -16.98
CA PHE A 551 -5.55 -9.87 -17.60
C PHE A 551 -5.64 -11.41 -17.70
N PRO A 552 -5.31 -12.02 -18.86
CA PRO A 552 -5.52 -13.46 -19.03
C PRO A 552 -4.73 -14.28 -18.01
N ILE A 553 -5.41 -15.14 -17.23
CA ILE A 553 -4.77 -15.94 -16.17
C ILE A 553 -3.63 -16.80 -16.72
N MET A 554 -3.82 -17.38 -17.90
CA MET A 554 -2.81 -18.24 -18.53
C MET A 554 -1.55 -17.46 -18.92
N ASP A 555 -1.71 -16.23 -19.40
CA ASP A 555 -0.56 -15.38 -19.74
C ASP A 555 0.15 -14.92 -18.45
N PHE A 556 -0.60 -14.56 -17.40
CA PHE A 556 0.01 -14.18 -16.13
C PHE A 556 0.76 -15.34 -15.47
N ARG A 557 0.20 -16.55 -15.44
CA ARG A 557 0.89 -17.74 -14.94
C ARG A 557 2.17 -18.03 -15.71
N ALA A 558 2.15 -17.84 -17.04
CA ALA A 558 3.35 -17.98 -17.85
C ALA A 558 4.42 -16.94 -17.50
N ILE A 559 4.03 -15.70 -17.19
CA ILE A 559 4.92 -14.64 -16.70
C ILE A 559 5.47 -15.01 -15.31
N GLN A 560 4.61 -15.40 -14.36
CA GLN A 560 5.01 -15.80 -13.01
C GLN A 560 6.03 -16.95 -13.06
N ARG A 561 5.73 -18.03 -13.79
CA ARG A 561 6.64 -19.17 -13.96
C ARG A 561 7.99 -18.74 -14.54
N ARG A 562 7.98 -17.87 -15.54
CA ARG A 562 9.20 -17.36 -16.19
C ARG A 562 10.06 -16.56 -15.20
N VAL A 563 9.44 -15.65 -14.46
CA VAL A 563 10.13 -14.81 -13.47
C VAL A 563 10.65 -15.65 -12.31
N VAL A 564 9.87 -16.61 -11.80
CA VAL A 564 10.31 -17.54 -10.76
C VAL A 564 11.49 -18.38 -11.24
N GLN A 565 11.45 -18.88 -12.47
CA GLN A 565 12.56 -19.65 -13.04
C GLN A 565 13.83 -18.81 -13.14
N GLN A 566 13.74 -17.55 -13.60
CA GLN A 566 14.88 -16.64 -13.65
C GLN A 566 15.39 -16.28 -12.25
N ALA A 567 14.49 -16.03 -11.30
CA ALA A 567 14.87 -15.73 -9.93
C ALA A 567 15.60 -16.93 -9.28
N ILE A 568 15.11 -18.15 -9.48
CA ILE A 568 15.81 -19.37 -9.06
C ILE A 568 17.18 -19.46 -9.73
N GLU A 569 17.26 -19.24 -11.04
CA GLU A 569 18.51 -19.28 -11.79
C GLU A 569 19.55 -18.31 -11.21
N TRP A 570 19.18 -17.07 -10.93
CA TRP A 570 20.07 -16.04 -10.41
C TRP A 570 20.23 -16.03 -8.88
N GLY A 571 19.49 -16.86 -8.16
CA GLY A 571 19.47 -16.84 -6.70
C GLY A 571 18.84 -15.57 -6.11
N ILE A 572 17.85 -15.01 -6.79
CA ILE A 572 17.13 -13.82 -6.35
C ILE A 572 15.99 -14.23 -5.44
N PHE A 573 15.90 -13.61 -4.26
CA PHE A 573 14.80 -13.80 -3.33
C PHE A 573 13.44 -13.53 -3.99
N ILE A 574 12.47 -14.39 -3.69
CA ILE A 574 11.09 -14.27 -4.16
C ILE A 574 10.13 -14.31 -2.96
N ASN A 575 9.08 -13.47 -3.02
CA ASN A 575 8.09 -13.39 -1.95
C ASN A 575 7.23 -14.67 -1.83
N MET A 576 6.45 -14.78 -0.75
CA MET A 576 5.64 -15.97 -0.44
C MET A 576 4.68 -16.37 -1.59
N ALA A 577 4.11 -15.38 -2.30
CA ALA A 577 3.22 -15.64 -3.42
C ALA A 577 3.95 -16.35 -4.57
N LEU A 578 5.14 -15.88 -4.94
CA LEU A 578 5.97 -16.50 -5.97
C LEU A 578 6.62 -17.81 -5.51
N GLN A 579 6.88 -17.99 -4.22
CA GLN A 579 7.29 -19.29 -3.67
C GLN A 579 6.19 -20.33 -3.88
N SER A 580 4.92 -19.97 -3.66
CA SER A 580 3.78 -20.87 -3.92
C SER A 580 3.72 -21.28 -5.39
N VAL A 581 3.92 -20.33 -6.31
CA VAL A 581 4.03 -20.62 -7.75
C VAL A 581 5.19 -21.57 -8.05
N ALA A 582 6.35 -21.40 -7.41
CA ALA A 582 7.50 -22.27 -7.60
C ALA A 582 7.20 -23.73 -7.24
N LEU A 583 6.42 -23.95 -6.18
CA LEU A 583 6.01 -25.28 -5.72
C LEU A 583 4.91 -25.87 -6.60
N GLU A 584 3.88 -25.09 -6.93
CA GLU A 584 2.76 -25.52 -7.78
C GLU A 584 3.21 -25.92 -9.19
N GLU A 585 4.15 -25.17 -9.78
CA GLU A 585 4.72 -25.45 -11.10
C GLU A 585 5.83 -26.53 -11.08
N GLY A 586 6.15 -27.07 -9.90
CA GLY A 586 7.17 -28.10 -9.72
C GLY A 586 8.60 -27.63 -10.03
N LEU A 587 8.87 -26.33 -9.90
CA LEU A 587 10.22 -25.75 -10.02
C LEU A 587 11.08 -26.10 -8.80
N ALA A 588 10.45 -26.33 -7.65
CA ALA A 588 11.05 -26.93 -6.45
C ALA A 588 10.08 -27.95 -5.83
N SER A 589 10.61 -28.97 -5.14
CA SER A 589 9.80 -30.01 -4.49
C SER A 589 9.13 -29.53 -3.20
N ASP A 590 9.78 -28.62 -2.49
CA ASP A 590 9.39 -28.09 -1.19
C ASP A 590 10.13 -26.77 -0.93
N SER A 591 9.66 -25.99 0.06
CA SER A 591 10.21 -24.68 0.39
C SER A 591 11.68 -24.74 0.82
N ARG A 592 12.11 -25.85 1.43
CA ARG A 592 13.50 -26.06 1.83
C ARG A 592 14.41 -26.18 0.61
N THR A 593 14.05 -27.04 -0.32
CA THR A 593 14.77 -27.25 -1.60
C THR A 593 14.80 -25.95 -2.42
N LEU A 594 13.73 -25.15 -2.38
CA LEU A 594 13.70 -23.84 -3.02
C LEU A 594 14.73 -22.88 -2.40
N ALA A 595 14.72 -22.72 -1.07
CA ALA A 595 15.65 -21.86 -0.36
C ALA A 595 17.11 -22.29 -0.53
N GLU A 596 17.40 -23.60 -0.45
CA GLU A 596 18.74 -24.15 -0.70
C GLU A 596 19.24 -23.81 -2.12
N ARG A 597 18.37 -23.91 -3.14
CA ARG A 597 18.71 -23.54 -4.53
C ARG A 597 18.95 -22.06 -4.70
N LEU A 598 18.11 -21.21 -4.11
CA LEU A 598 18.25 -19.76 -4.19
C LEU A 598 19.58 -19.31 -3.57
N ILE A 599 19.88 -19.78 -2.37
CA ILE A 599 21.14 -19.50 -1.66
C ILE A 599 22.35 -19.98 -2.45
N ALA A 600 22.32 -21.21 -2.96
CA ALA A 600 23.43 -21.78 -3.72
C ALA A 600 23.70 -20.99 -5.02
N ASN A 601 22.65 -20.68 -5.79
CA ASN A 601 22.80 -19.92 -7.03
C ASN A 601 23.25 -18.48 -6.77
N PHE A 602 22.80 -17.85 -5.68
CA PHE A 602 23.23 -16.50 -5.35
C PHE A 602 24.69 -16.44 -4.92
N ALA A 603 25.15 -17.44 -4.16
CA ALA A 603 26.56 -17.59 -3.82
C ALA A 603 27.45 -17.64 -5.07
N GLU A 604 27.03 -18.35 -6.13
CA GLU A 604 27.74 -18.35 -7.41
C GLU A 604 27.83 -16.97 -8.07
N VAL A 605 26.75 -16.17 -7.97
CA VAL A 605 26.71 -14.79 -8.47
C VAL A 605 27.65 -13.90 -7.65
N THR A 606 27.63 -13.97 -6.32
CA THR A 606 28.49 -13.15 -5.44
C THR A 606 29.98 -13.49 -5.59
N VAL A 607 30.32 -14.76 -5.83
CA VAL A 607 31.71 -15.20 -6.06
C VAL A 607 32.20 -14.89 -7.49
N GLY A 608 31.31 -14.42 -8.37
CA GLY A 608 31.65 -14.05 -9.75
C GLY A 608 31.78 -15.23 -10.70
N ILE A 609 31.22 -16.40 -10.34
CA ILE A 609 31.07 -17.54 -11.26
C ILE A 609 30.06 -17.16 -12.36
N ARG A 610 29.04 -16.39 -12.00
CA ARG A 610 28.10 -15.76 -12.92
C ARG A 610 28.25 -14.24 -12.89
N SER A 611 27.85 -13.57 -13.98
CA SER A 611 27.90 -12.11 -14.04
C SER A 611 26.98 -11.51 -12.99
N ASN A 612 27.52 -10.66 -12.15
CA ASN A 612 26.77 -9.94 -11.13
C ASN A 612 26.70 -8.46 -11.52
N ASP A 613 25.50 -7.97 -11.75
CA ASP A 613 25.22 -6.57 -12.07
C ASP A 613 24.37 -5.88 -11.00
N LEU A 614 24.23 -6.49 -9.82
CA LEU A 614 23.62 -5.88 -8.65
C LEU A 614 24.64 -4.96 -7.98
N ASP A 615 24.20 -3.76 -7.56
CA ASP A 615 25.02 -2.91 -6.70
C ASP A 615 25.21 -3.53 -5.30
N PRO A 616 26.19 -3.07 -4.50
CA PRO A 616 26.48 -3.64 -3.19
C PRO A 616 25.29 -3.65 -2.23
N ILE A 617 24.44 -2.62 -2.26
CA ILE A 617 23.25 -2.53 -1.39
C ILE A 617 22.24 -3.58 -1.82
N GLN A 618 21.96 -3.68 -3.12
CA GLN A 618 21.05 -4.67 -3.66
C GLN A 618 21.50 -6.12 -3.39
N GLN A 619 22.81 -6.37 -3.41
CA GLN A 619 23.37 -7.68 -3.06
C GLN A 619 23.11 -8.02 -1.60
N TRP A 620 23.34 -7.06 -0.70
CA TRP A 620 23.09 -7.24 0.73
C TRP A 620 21.61 -7.50 1.01
N GLU A 621 20.70 -6.68 0.47
CA GLU A 621 19.25 -6.88 0.65
C GLU A 621 18.79 -8.28 0.21
N ASN A 622 19.35 -8.77 -0.89
CA ASN A 622 19.03 -10.12 -1.37
C ASN A 622 19.57 -11.20 -0.42
N TRP A 623 20.78 -11.03 0.12
CA TRP A 623 21.32 -11.94 1.13
C TRP A 623 20.46 -11.96 2.39
N ASP A 624 20.11 -10.79 2.92
CA ASP A 624 19.30 -10.66 4.14
C ASP A 624 17.96 -11.41 3.99
N ALA A 625 17.25 -11.15 2.89
CA ALA A 625 15.98 -11.83 2.59
C ALA A 625 16.13 -13.36 2.39
N LEU A 626 17.25 -13.83 1.80
CA LEU A 626 17.52 -15.26 1.66
C LEU A 626 17.86 -15.94 2.99
N LEU A 627 18.59 -15.25 3.88
CA LEU A 627 18.92 -15.76 5.21
C LEU A 627 17.67 -15.81 6.11
N GLU A 628 16.81 -14.80 6.02
CA GLU A 628 15.50 -14.81 6.67
C GLU A 628 14.65 -15.98 6.16
N LEU A 629 14.59 -16.19 4.85
CA LEU A 629 13.91 -17.34 4.25
C LEU A 629 14.49 -18.66 4.75
N ALA A 630 15.82 -18.80 4.81
CA ALA A 630 16.49 -20.00 5.31
C ALA A 630 16.07 -20.30 6.76
N SER A 631 16.07 -19.28 7.61
CA SER A 631 15.64 -19.36 9.01
C SER A 631 14.18 -19.82 9.11
N LEU A 632 13.28 -19.21 8.32
CA LEU A 632 11.85 -19.53 8.31
C LEU A 632 11.57 -21.00 7.94
N VAL A 633 12.34 -21.57 7.02
CA VAL A 633 12.18 -22.97 6.58
C VAL A 633 13.07 -23.95 7.36
N GLY A 634 13.84 -23.49 8.35
CA GLY A 634 14.69 -24.33 9.20
C GLY A 634 15.96 -24.85 8.52
N ILE A 635 16.51 -24.11 7.56
CA ILE A 635 17.84 -24.36 6.98
C ILE A 635 18.87 -23.54 7.77
N SER A 636 19.96 -24.20 8.17
CA SER A 636 21.17 -23.50 8.62
C SER A 636 22.12 -23.36 7.42
N PRO A 637 22.33 -22.15 6.90
CA PRO A 637 23.29 -21.92 5.81
C PRO A 637 24.70 -22.39 6.20
N ASP A 638 25.49 -22.81 5.21
CA ASP A 638 26.90 -23.14 5.44
C ASP A 638 27.65 -21.90 5.98
N PRO A 639 28.58 -22.05 6.95
CA PRO A 639 29.38 -20.93 7.44
C PRO A 639 30.02 -20.06 6.34
N SER A 640 30.43 -20.67 5.23
CA SER A 640 30.99 -19.94 4.08
C SER A 640 29.97 -19.04 3.37
N VAL A 641 28.69 -19.40 3.37
CA VAL A 641 27.60 -18.57 2.84
C VAL A 641 27.35 -17.37 3.76
N ILE A 642 27.40 -17.59 5.08
CA ILE A 642 27.25 -16.52 6.08
C ILE A 642 28.39 -15.51 5.92
N GLU A 643 29.63 -15.98 5.73
CA GLU A 643 30.80 -15.12 5.46
C GLU A 643 30.60 -14.29 4.18
N LEU A 644 30.04 -14.86 3.11
CA LEU A 644 29.73 -14.11 1.88
C LEU A 644 28.67 -13.01 2.11
N ALA A 645 27.65 -13.28 2.93
CA ALA A 645 26.64 -12.30 3.29
C ALA A 645 27.24 -11.16 4.13
N GLU A 646 28.09 -11.47 5.12
CA GLU A 646 28.81 -10.47 5.94
C GLU A 646 29.75 -9.59 5.10
N ILE A 647 30.47 -10.18 4.15
CA ILE A 647 31.30 -9.43 3.19
C ILE A 647 30.42 -8.49 2.36
N SER A 648 29.24 -8.94 1.93
CA SER A 648 28.30 -8.12 1.15
C SER A 648 27.74 -6.96 1.98
N LEU A 649 27.39 -7.18 3.25
CA LEU A 649 26.99 -6.13 4.19
C LEU A 649 28.08 -5.06 4.32
N LYS A 650 29.33 -5.48 4.51
CA LYS A 650 30.45 -4.55 4.63
C LYS A 650 30.64 -3.70 3.37
N ARG A 651 30.52 -4.32 2.19
CA ARG A 651 30.57 -3.59 0.91
C ARG A 651 29.41 -2.62 0.75
N ALA A 652 28.21 -2.98 1.20
CA ALA A 652 27.05 -2.10 1.19
C ALA A 652 27.26 -0.88 2.11
N GLN A 653 27.82 -1.09 3.30
CA GLN A 653 28.17 -0.01 4.23
C GLN A 653 29.24 0.93 3.64
N GLU A 654 30.33 0.37 3.10
CA GLU A 654 31.37 1.15 2.43
C GLU A 654 30.80 1.91 1.22
N HIS A 655 29.87 1.32 0.47
CA HIS A 655 29.21 1.98 -0.66
C HIS A 655 28.34 3.14 -0.20
N GLN A 656 27.54 2.96 0.86
CA GLN A 656 26.72 4.01 1.45
C GLN A 656 27.57 5.15 2.02
N GLU A 657 28.64 4.83 2.75
CA GLU A 657 29.58 5.84 3.27
C GLU A 657 30.23 6.63 2.14
N ASN A 658 30.55 5.99 1.01
CA ASN A 658 31.10 6.68 -0.15
C ASN A 658 30.06 7.57 -0.86
N ILE A 659 28.79 7.17 -0.89
CA ILE A 659 27.69 8.02 -1.39
C ILE A 659 27.56 9.25 -0.48
N ASP A 660 27.49 9.03 0.84
CA ASP A 660 27.31 10.10 1.83
C ASP A 660 28.53 11.03 1.90
N ALA A 661 29.75 10.50 1.75
CA ALA A 661 30.99 11.28 1.72
C ALA A 661 31.19 12.00 0.36
N GLY A 662 30.71 11.40 -0.73
CA GLY A 662 30.79 11.92 -2.09
C GLY A 662 29.86 13.12 -2.34
N GLU A 663 28.76 13.25 -1.58
CA GLU A 663 27.90 14.43 -1.62
C GLU A 663 28.50 15.68 -0.96
N ILE A 664 29.67 15.58 -0.31
CA ILE A 664 30.42 16.73 0.24
C ILE A 664 31.70 17.05 -0.58
N SER A 665 32.06 16.25 -1.58
CA SER A 665 33.30 16.45 -2.34
C SER A 665 33.06 16.37 -3.86
N GLU A 666 32.79 17.52 -4.46
CA GLU A 666 32.94 17.72 -5.91
C GLU A 666 34.30 17.21 -6.42
N ALA A 667 34.25 16.56 -7.59
CA ALA A 667 35.30 16.49 -8.60
C ALA A 667 36.67 15.90 -8.17
N VAL A 668 36.80 14.58 -8.35
CA VAL A 668 38.02 14.03 -8.94
C VAL A 668 37.62 13.32 -10.24
N GLU A 669 37.74 14.07 -11.33
CA GLU A 669 37.91 13.52 -12.68
C GLU A 669 39.18 12.66 -12.66
N ASP A 670 39.05 11.34 -12.69
CA ASP A 670 40.12 10.49 -13.23
C ASP A 670 39.49 9.45 -14.17
N ASP A 671 39.93 9.57 -15.42
CA ASP A 671 39.64 8.77 -16.60
C ASP A 671 39.83 7.26 -16.32
N ASP A 672 38.73 6.51 -16.31
CA ASP A 672 38.65 5.14 -16.84
C ASP A 672 37.16 4.75 -16.96
N GLU A 673 36.46 5.41 -17.90
CA GLU A 673 35.12 5.00 -18.32
C GLU A 673 35.20 3.63 -19.01
N VAL A 674 34.87 2.59 -18.24
CA VAL A 674 34.33 1.36 -18.81
C VAL A 674 32.93 1.72 -19.32
N GLU A 675 32.79 1.83 -20.65
CA GLU A 675 31.50 1.92 -21.36
C GLU A 675 30.64 0.67 -21.00
N LEU A 676 29.98 0.73 -19.85
CA LEU A 676 28.83 -0.09 -19.55
C LEU A 676 27.64 0.56 -20.25
N ASP A 677 26.85 -0.26 -20.95
CA ASP A 677 25.64 0.11 -21.69
C ASP A 677 24.54 0.62 -20.72
N ALA A 678 24.75 1.81 -20.16
CA ALA A 678 23.86 2.52 -19.25
C ALA A 678 22.59 3.02 -19.94
N GLY A 679 22.55 3.00 -21.28
CA GLY A 679 21.42 3.45 -22.08
C GLY A 679 20.14 2.64 -21.85
N GLN A 680 20.23 1.36 -21.50
CA GLN A 680 19.03 0.51 -21.29
C GLN A 680 18.43 0.65 -19.88
N PHE A 681 19.26 0.85 -18.85
CA PHE A 681 18.76 1.04 -17.48
C PHE A 681 18.16 2.43 -17.28
N GLN A 682 18.82 3.45 -17.84
CA GLN A 682 18.30 4.81 -17.82
C GLN A 682 16.98 4.92 -18.61
N ALA A 683 16.83 4.22 -19.74
CA ALA A 683 15.59 4.24 -20.52
C ALA A 683 14.39 3.62 -19.78
N MET A 684 14.57 2.67 -18.86
CA MET A 684 13.47 2.11 -18.06
C MET A 684 13.10 3.00 -16.86
N ALA A 685 14.09 3.61 -16.20
CA ALA A 685 13.86 4.57 -15.12
C ALA A 685 13.31 5.91 -15.63
N ASP A 686 13.76 6.37 -16.80
CA ASP A 686 13.26 7.58 -17.48
C ASP A 686 11.90 7.34 -18.17
N ALA A 687 11.50 6.08 -18.42
CA ALA A 687 10.19 5.76 -19.02
C ALA A 687 9.04 5.76 -18.02
N VAL A 688 9.30 5.81 -16.72
CA VAL A 688 8.25 6.04 -15.72
C VAL A 688 7.92 7.52 -15.78
N ASP A 689 6.86 7.87 -16.51
CA ASP A 689 6.30 9.21 -16.51
C ASP A 689 5.77 9.48 -15.08
N PHE A 690 6.58 10.15 -14.26
CA PHE A 690 6.24 10.47 -12.87
C PHE A 690 4.91 11.26 -12.77
N ASP A 691 4.43 11.87 -13.87
CA ASP A 691 3.09 12.47 -13.93
C ASP A 691 1.95 11.45 -13.72
N GLU A 692 2.19 10.14 -13.91
CA GLU A 692 1.21 9.06 -13.74
C GLU A 692 1.03 8.60 -12.29
N LEU A 693 2.00 8.82 -11.41
CA LEU A 693 1.96 8.40 -9.99
C LEU A 693 1.29 9.45 -9.07
N VAL A 694 0.77 10.52 -9.64
CA VAL A 694 0.22 11.67 -8.91
C VAL A 694 -1.29 11.78 -9.16
N VAL A 695 -2.08 11.52 -8.12
CA VAL A 695 -3.55 11.62 -8.14
C VAL A 695 -3.99 13.03 -7.77
N ALA A 696 -4.86 13.59 -8.60
CA ALA A 696 -5.53 14.83 -8.30
C ALA A 696 -6.71 14.55 -7.36
N ARG A 697 -6.71 15.15 -6.17
CA ARG A 697 -7.81 15.05 -5.21
C ARG A 697 -8.33 16.44 -4.88
N LYS A 698 -9.65 16.62 -4.98
CA LYS A 698 -10.29 17.89 -4.63
C LYS A 698 -10.68 17.86 -3.15
N SER A 699 -10.13 18.77 -2.36
CA SER A 699 -10.59 18.94 -0.98
C SER A 699 -12.01 19.48 -0.96
N GLU A 700 -12.86 18.89 -0.13
CA GLU A 700 -14.24 19.32 0.05
C GLU A 700 -14.32 20.66 0.80
N SER A 701 -13.40 20.90 1.74
CA SER A 701 -13.40 22.08 2.59
C SER A 701 -12.90 23.32 1.84
N THR A 702 -11.78 23.21 1.12
CA THR A 702 -11.15 24.34 0.42
C THR A 702 -11.63 24.48 -1.02
N GLY A 703 -12.16 23.39 -1.61
CA GLY A 703 -12.49 23.32 -3.03
C GLY A 703 -11.27 23.27 -3.96
N VAL A 704 -10.06 23.24 -3.40
CA VAL A 704 -8.79 23.23 -4.13
C VAL A 704 -8.45 21.79 -4.54
N THR A 705 -7.88 21.65 -5.74
CA THR A 705 -7.36 20.36 -6.20
C THR A 705 -5.90 20.24 -5.79
N TYR A 706 -5.64 19.34 -4.85
CA TYR A 706 -4.31 18.96 -4.41
C TYR A 706 -3.82 17.77 -5.23
N PHE A 707 -2.51 17.66 -5.35
CA PHE A 707 -1.86 16.59 -6.10
C PHE A 707 -1.06 15.74 -5.12
N LEU A 708 -1.42 14.46 -5.01
CA LEU A 708 -0.89 13.59 -3.97
C LEU A 708 -0.32 12.30 -4.58
N PRO A 709 0.74 11.73 -3.98
CA PRO A 709 1.09 10.34 -4.22
C PRO A 709 -0.09 9.43 -3.84
N ASP A 710 -0.20 8.26 -4.47
CA ASP A 710 -1.30 7.30 -4.22
C ASP A 710 -1.50 6.95 -2.74
N SER A 711 -0.42 6.99 -1.94
CA SER A 711 -0.41 6.65 -0.52
C SER A 711 -0.89 7.75 0.42
N ALA A 712 -1.00 9.00 -0.01
CA ALA A 712 -1.32 10.11 0.89
C ALA A 712 -2.83 10.22 1.17
N LEU A 713 -3.18 10.64 2.39
CA LEU A 713 -4.57 10.78 2.87
C LEU A 713 -5.04 12.23 2.72
N ILE A 714 -6.31 12.44 2.34
CA ILE A 714 -6.85 13.78 2.06
C ILE A 714 -7.17 14.57 3.33
N ASP A 715 -7.41 13.88 4.45
CA ASP A 715 -7.91 14.47 5.70
C ASP A 715 -6.92 15.48 6.32
N ALA A 716 -5.62 15.37 6.00
CA ALA A 716 -4.58 16.23 6.54
C ALA A 716 -4.71 17.70 6.09
N PHE A 717 -5.34 17.96 4.94
CA PHE A 717 -5.45 19.32 4.39
C PHE A 717 -6.43 20.21 5.16
N ASP A 718 -7.46 19.62 5.75
CA ASP A 718 -8.50 20.39 6.46
C ASP A 718 -7.94 20.99 7.75
N ASP A 719 -7.06 20.25 8.44
CA ASP A 719 -6.35 20.72 9.62
C ASP A 719 -5.32 21.81 9.25
N MET A 720 -4.52 21.57 8.21
CA MET A 720 -3.48 22.50 7.73
C MET A 720 -4.06 23.80 7.15
N ALA A 721 -5.28 23.78 6.61
CA ALA A 721 -5.92 24.97 6.03
C ALA A 721 -6.10 26.12 7.03
N THR A 722 -6.12 25.83 8.34
CA THR A 722 -6.29 26.82 9.40
C THR A 722 -4.98 27.21 10.10
N MET A 723 -3.89 26.46 9.90
CA MET A 723 -2.60 26.71 10.56
C MET A 723 -2.00 28.07 10.17
N PRO A 724 -1.24 28.74 11.04
CA PRO A 724 -0.50 29.94 10.67
C PRO A 724 0.64 29.61 9.69
N ARG A 725 1.17 30.64 9.03
CA ARG A 725 2.20 30.46 8.00
C ARG A 725 3.46 29.83 8.59
N GLU A 726 3.85 30.28 9.77
CA GLU A 726 5.08 29.88 10.45
C GLU A 726 5.07 28.39 10.80
N ASP A 727 3.92 27.86 11.24
CA ASP A 727 3.77 26.43 11.56
C ASP A 727 3.81 25.57 10.28
N LEU A 728 3.20 26.05 9.19
CA LEU A 728 3.29 25.38 7.90
C LEU A 728 4.71 25.40 7.32
N GLU A 729 5.48 26.49 7.53
CA GLU A 729 6.89 26.56 7.16
C GLU A 729 7.73 25.58 8.00
N LEU A 730 7.42 25.39 9.29
CA LEU A 730 8.07 24.38 10.12
C LEU A 730 7.77 22.95 9.64
N MET A 731 6.54 22.69 9.19
CA MET A 731 6.16 21.40 8.61
C MET A 731 6.86 21.08 7.29
N LEU A 732 7.47 22.05 6.60
CA LEU A 732 8.29 21.76 5.42
C LEU A 732 9.54 20.93 5.76
N GLU A 733 9.99 20.96 7.01
CA GLU A 733 11.12 20.16 7.51
C GLU A 733 10.71 18.73 7.89
N ASP A 734 9.40 18.45 8.00
CA ASP A 734 8.89 17.13 8.37
C ASP A 734 8.75 16.23 7.13
N GLY A 735 9.41 15.06 7.14
CA GLY A 735 9.27 14.07 6.09
C GLY A 735 7.83 13.57 5.91
N ASN A 736 7.00 13.67 6.95
CA ASN A 736 5.59 13.30 6.94
C ASN A 736 4.72 14.57 6.91
N GLY A 737 4.33 15.04 5.72
CA GLY A 737 3.39 16.16 5.58
C GLY A 737 3.96 17.41 4.91
N ARG A 738 5.26 17.45 4.61
CA ARG A 738 5.87 18.59 3.89
C ARG A 738 5.26 18.88 2.53
N LEU A 739 4.83 17.86 1.79
CA LEU A 739 4.20 18.07 0.48
C LEU A 739 2.85 18.78 0.63
N GLU A 740 2.05 18.33 1.59
CA GLU A 740 0.75 18.90 1.93
C GLU A 740 0.92 20.33 2.44
N ALA A 741 1.86 20.55 3.38
CA ALA A 741 2.20 21.89 3.89
C ALA A 741 2.68 22.81 2.76
N ALA A 742 3.53 22.33 1.85
CA ALA A 742 3.97 23.08 0.67
C ALA A 742 2.81 23.52 -0.22
N GLN A 743 1.87 22.62 -0.53
CA GLN A 743 0.72 22.96 -1.37
C GLN A 743 -0.23 23.95 -0.67
N VAL A 744 -0.44 23.80 0.65
CA VAL A 744 -1.26 24.74 1.45
C VAL A 744 -0.59 26.11 1.54
N LEU A 745 0.74 26.17 1.69
CA LEU A 745 1.51 27.40 1.71
C LEU A 745 1.37 28.19 0.42
N ILE A 746 1.53 27.52 -0.72
CA ILE A 746 1.36 28.15 -2.04
C ILE A 746 -0.09 28.58 -2.25
N GLU A 747 -1.07 27.76 -1.86
CA GLU A 747 -2.49 28.11 -2.00
C GLU A 747 -2.85 29.39 -1.25
N ARG A 748 -2.41 29.50 0.01
CA ARG A 748 -2.84 30.56 0.92
C ARG A 748 -1.99 31.83 0.81
N PHE A 749 -0.69 31.67 0.59
CA PHE A 749 0.26 32.79 0.66
C PHE A 749 0.91 33.12 -0.69
N GLY A 750 0.69 32.30 -1.74
CA GLY A 750 1.13 32.56 -3.10
C GLY A 750 2.62 32.88 -3.19
N SER A 751 2.95 34.02 -3.82
CA SER A 751 4.33 34.45 -4.05
C SER A 751 5.14 34.63 -2.77
N ALA A 752 4.48 34.92 -1.64
CA ALA A 752 5.16 35.16 -0.39
C ALA A 752 5.78 33.89 0.21
N ALA A 753 5.25 32.71 -0.13
CA ALA A 753 5.75 31.41 0.33
C ALA A 753 6.54 30.63 -0.73
N THR A 754 6.53 31.08 -1.99
CA THR A 754 7.17 30.37 -3.12
C THR A 754 8.64 30.04 -2.87
N SER A 755 9.44 30.98 -2.36
CA SER A 755 10.87 30.75 -2.12
C SER A 755 11.11 29.65 -1.08
N ALA A 756 10.37 29.67 0.04
CA ALA A 756 10.54 28.69 1.12
C ALA A 756 10.12 27.28 0.66
N VAL A 757 9.01 27.18 -0.07
CA VAL A 757 8.52 25.90 -0.61
C VAL A 757 9.48 25.31 -1.64
N LEU A 758 10.04 26.13 -2.53
CA LEU A 758 11.00 25.65 -3.52
C LEU A 758 12.34 25.25 -2.88
N GLU A 759 12.80 25.96 -1.85
CA GLU A 759 13.99 25.56 -1.08
C GLU A 759 13.78 24.20 -0.39
N ALA A 760 12.63 24.00 0.27
CA ALA A 760 12.30 22.73 0.91
C ALA A 760 12.19 21.56 -0.09
N SER A 761 11.82 21.85 -1.35
CA SER A 761 11.69 20.83 -2.39
C SER A 761 12.98 20.10 -2.73
N GLU A 762 14.15 20.64 -2.36
CA GLU A 762 15.43 19.95 -2.55
C GLU A 762 15.61 18.73 -1.65
N THR A 763 14.81 18.61 -0.59
CA THR A 763 14.81 17.44 0.31
C THR A 763 13.66 16.46 0.02
N MET A 764 12.79 16.80 -0.94
CA MET A 764 11.63 15.99 -1.32
C MET A 764 12.05 14.82 -2.23
N ASN A 765 11.33 13.71 -2.13
CA ASN A 765 11.51 12.58 -3.03
C ASN A 765 10.91 12.89 -4.43
N ALA A 766 11.21 12.04 -5.42
CA ALA A 766 10.78 12.25 -6.80
C ALA A 766 9.24 12.34 -6.96
N THR A 767 8.47 11.58 -6.17
CA THR A 767 7.00 11.61 -6.23
C THR A 767 6.42 12.89 -5.65
N GLU A 768 7.00 13.39 -4.55
CA GLU A 768 6.66 14.67 -3.95
C GLU A 768 6.98 15.83 -4.90
N ILE A 769 8.16 15.83 -5.53
CA ILE A 769 8.57 16.84 -6.52
C ILE A 769 7.61 16.86 -7.72
N ALA A 770 7.24 15.69 -8.26
CA ALA A 770 6.30 15.60 -9.37
C ALA A 770 4.91 16.13 -9.00
N ALA A 771 4.42 15.77 -7.80
CA ALA A 771 3.15 16.24 -7.28
C ALA A 771 3.14 17.76 -7.07
N LEU A 772 4.20 18.30 -6.46
CA LEU A 772 4.36 19.73 -6.24
C LEU A 772 4.49 20.50 -7.56
N ALA A 773 5.23 19.98 -8.55
CA ALA A 773 5.35 20.59 -9.87
C ALA A 773 3.98 20.73 -10.56
N LYS A 774 3.15 19.67 -10.52
CA LYS A 774 1.80 19.67 -11.07
C LYS A 774 0.89 20.66 -10.33
N PHE A 775 1.03 20.77 -9.01
CA PHE A 775 0.32 21.79 -8.23
C PHE A 775 0.71 23.21 -8.67
N PHE A 776 2.01 23.50 -8.79
CA PHE A 776 2.51 24.78 -9.27
C PHE A 776 2.03 25.11 -10.70
N GLU A 777 1.93 24.14 -11.61
CA GLU A 777 1.36 24.35 -12.95
C GLU A 777 -0.07 24.93 -12.87
N THR A 778 -0.87 24.52 -11.89
CA THR A 778 -2.24 25.03 -11.68
C THR A 778 -2.31 26.39 -10.98
N LYS A 779 -1.24 26.78 -10.27
CA LYS A 779 -1.16 27.99 -9.44
C LYS A 779 -0.16 29.02 -9.95
N ALA A 780 0.37 28.82 -11.15
CA ALA A 780 1.45 29.64 -11.67
C ALA A 780 1.02 31.11 -11.93
N ASP A 781 -0.28 31.36 -12.16
CA ASP A 781 -0.81 32.71 -12.41
C ASP A 781 -0.50 33.65 -11.25
N GLY A 782 0.37 34.64 -11.49
CA GLY A 782 0.81 35.60 -10.47
C GLY A 782 2.13 35.24 -9.76
N LEU A 783 2.72 34.09 -10.05
CA LEU A 783 4.01 33.65 -9.48
C LEU A 783 5.22 33.87 -10.41
N GLU A 784 5.01 34.32 -11.65
CA GLU A 784 6.04 34.39 -12.70
C GLU A 784 7.36 35.03 -12.24
N THR A 785 7.31 36.21 -11.61
CA THR A 785 8.51 36.94 -11.17
C THR A 785 9.32 36.15 -10.13
N GLU A 786 8.65 35.52 -9.17
CA GLU A 786 9.32 34.78 -8.10
C GLU A 786 9.86 33.45 -8.62
N LEU A 787 9.12 32.78 -9.51
CA LEU A 787 9.59 31.56 -10.18
C LEU A 787 10.85 31.81 -11.01
N VAL A 788 10.91 32.91 -11.79
CA VAL A 788 12.12 33.26 -12.55
C VAL A 788 13.30 33.49 -11.61
N ARG A 789 13.10 34.21 -10.51
CA ARG A 789 14.13 34.44 -9.50
C ARG A 789 14.61 33.14 -8.87
N CYS A 790 13.71 32.21 -8.57
CA CYS A 790 14.07 30.92 -7.98
C CYS A 790 14.93 30.07 -8.94
N VAL A 791 14.65 30.07 -10.25
CA VAL A 791 15.50 29.37 -11.24
C VAL A 791 16.94 29.93 -11.28
N GLU A 792 17.13 31.21 -10.94
CA GLU A 792 18.47 31.82 -10.91
C GLU A 792 19.30 31.36 -9.70
N THR A 793 18.66 31.05 -8.56
CA THR A 793 19.35 30.87 -7.27
C THR A 793 19.18 29.50 -6.63
N SER A 794 18.19 28.71 -7.04
CA SER A 794 17.79 27.47 -6.35
C SER A 794 18.44 26.24 -6.97
N GLY A 795 18.31 25.10 -6.28
CA GLY A 795 18.86 23.83 -6.72
C GLY A 795 18.08 23.15 -7.85
N PRO A 796 18.41 21.87 -8.11
CA PRO A 796 17.81 21.06 -9.16
C PRO A 796 16.29 20.90 -9.08
N SER A 797 15.77 20.60 -7.90
CA SER A 797 14.35 20.23 -7.69
C SER A 797 13.47 21.47 -7.84
N ALA A 798 13.89 22.56 -7.23
CA ALA A 798 13.25 23.88 -7.35
C ALA A 798 13.24 24.36 -8.80
N THR A 799 14.37 24.20 -9.51
CA THR A 799 14.50 24.58 -10.93
C THR A 799 13.52 23.79 -11.79
N TYR A 800 13.39 22.49 -11.59
CA TYR A 800 12.45 21.64 -12.32
C TYR A 800 10.98 22.06 -12.09
N ILE A 801 10.58 22.24 -10.81
CA ILE A 801 9.23 22.68 -10.44
C ILE A 801 8.91 24.04 -11.08
N ALA A 802 9.83 25.01 -10.93
CA ALA A 802 9.64 26.35 -11.47
C ALA A 802 9.61 26.36 -13.01
N ALA A 803 10.44 25.54 -13.66
CA ALA A 803 10.43 25.39 -15.11
C ALA A 803 9.06 24.91 -15.62
N ARG A 804 8.47 23.88 -15.00
CA ARG A 804 7.14 23.38 -15.38
C ARG A 804 6.05 24.43 -15.23
N ALA A 805 6.05 25.16 -14.12
CA ALA A 805 5.11 26.26 -13.88
C ALA A 805 5.24 27.38 -14.92
N LEU A 806 6.48 27.80 -15.24
CA LEU A 806 6.76 28.86 -16.22
C LEU A 806 6.41 28.45 -17.66
N VAL A 807 6.59 27.17 -17.97
CA VAL A 807 6.14 26.55 -19.23
C VAL A 807 4.61 26.57 -19.33
N ALA A 808 3.90 26.20 -18.27
CA ALA A 808 2.43 26.24 -18.22
C ALA A 808 1.88 27.67 -18.44
N LEU A 809 2.54 28.67 -17.83
CA LEU A 809 2.27 30.10 -18.09
C LEU A 809 2.65 30.58 -19.49
N ARG A 810 3.48 29.81 -20.20
CA ARG A 810 4.10 30.18 -21.47
C ARG A 810 4.91 31.48 -21.37
N SER A 811 5.56 31.71 -20.22
CA SER A 811 6.41 32.88 -19.97
C SER A 811 7.61 32.90 -20.93
N THR A 812 7.68 33.89 -21.82
CA THR A 812 8.79 34.04 -22.77
C THR A 812 10.01 34.74 -22.16
N THR A 813 9.80 35.47 -21.07
CA THR A 813 10.84 36.19 -20.31
C THR A 813 11.72 35.22 -19.52
N ALA A 814 11.18 34.06 -19.11
CA ALA A 814 11.91 33.02 -18.38
C ALA A 814 12.83 32.16 -19.26
N ILE A 815 12.57 32.07 -20.58
CA ILE A 815 13.29 31.15 -21.48
C ILE A 815 14.83 31.29 -21.40
N PRO A 816 15.43 32.49 -21.39
CA PRO A 816 16.88 32.63 -21.28
C PRO A 816 17.44 32.01 -19.99
N VAL A 817 16.80 32.27 -18.85
CA VAL A 817 17.23 31.78 -17.54
C VAL A 817 17.09 30.26 -17.46
N LEU A 818 16.00 29.71 -17.99
CA LEU A 818 15.78 28.26 -18.04
C LEU A 818 16.79 27.54 -18.94
N LEU A 819 17.19 28.14 -20.06
CA LEU A 819 18.25 27.59 -20.91
C LEU A 819 19.61 27.63 -20.22
N GLU A 820 19.88 28.66 -19.42
CA GLU A 820 21.11 28.72 -18.60
C GLU A 820 21.09 27.67 -17.49
N ALA A 821 19.95 27.48 -16.83
CA ALA A 821 19.78 26.43 -15.81
C ALA A 821 19.94 25.02 -16.39
N LEU A 822 19.47 24.76 -17.62
CA LEU A 822 19.67 23.48 -18.31
C LEU A 822 21.14 23.21 -18.67
N ILE A 823 21.97 24.24 -18.82
CA ILE A 823 23.40 24.10 -19.11
C ILE A 823 24.21 23.93 -17.82
N ASP A 824 23.72 24.49 -16.72
CA ASP A 824 24.40 24.54 -15.43
C ASP A 824 24.26 23.23 -14.63
N PRO A 825 25.35 22.50 -14.35
CA PRO A 825 25.29 21.24 -13.62
C PRO A 825 24.65 21.33 -12.24
N ALA A 826 24.81 22.46 -11.54
CA ALA A 826 24.27 22.65 -10.20
C ALA A 826 22.73 22.84 -10.19
N ARG A 827 22.13 23.18 -11.34
CA ARG A 827 20.70 23.54 -11.44
C ARG A 827 19.89 22.61 -12.34
N GLN A 828 20.52 21.91 -13.28
CA GLN A 828 19.78 21.15 -14.30
C GLN A 828 19.06 19.90 -13.76
N GLY A 829 19.55 19.30 -12.66
CA GLY A 829 19.04 18.03 -12.15
C GLY A 829 19.00 16.94 -13.21
N ASN A 830 17.85 16.27 -13.33
CA ASN A 830 17.59 15.37 -14.46
C ASN A 830 17.42 16.19 -15.75
N LYS A 831 18.50 16.23 -16.55
CA LYS A 831 18.58 16.97 -17.81
C LYS A 831 17.47 16.60 -18.80
N GLN A 832 17.06 15.33 -18.82
CA GLN A 832 16.03 14.86 -19.76
C GLN A 832 14.66 15.39 -19.38
N GLN A 833 14.29 15.31 -18.10
CA GLN A 833 13.02 15.81 -17.61
C GLN A 833 12.90 17.33 -17.76
N LEU A 834 13.98 18.07 -17.44
CA LEU A 834 14.00 19.51 -17.64
C LEU A 834 13.92 19.87 -19.13
N ALA A 835 14.66 19.17 -20.00
CA ALA A 835 14.59 19.37 -21.44
C ALA A 835 13.19 19.05 -22.00
N GLN A 836 12.55 17.97 -21.55
CA GLN A 836 11.19 17.60 -21.94
C GLN A 836 10.17 18.66 -21.51
N ALA A 837 10.29 19.21 -20.29
CA ALA A 837 9.46 20.30 -19.80
C ALA A 837 9.61 21.55 -20.69
N LEU A 838 10.85 21.96 -20.98
CA LEU A 838 11.13 23.13 -21.81
C LEU A 838 10.65 22.96 -23.25
N ALA A 839 10.71 21.76 -23.83
CA ALA A 839 10.23 21.48 -25.17
C ALA A 839 8.74 21.83 -25.37
N ARG A 840 7.94 21.83 -24.29
CA ARG A 840 6.52 22.24 -24.32
C ARG A 840 6.32 23.74 -24.68
N TYR A 841 7.35 24.60 -24.61
CA TYR A 841 7.30 25.96 -25.17
C TYR A 841 7.13 25.99 -26.70
N GLY A 842 7.48 24.91 -27.39
CA GLY A 842 7.38 24.78 -28.85
C GLY A 842 8.15 25.86 -29.60
N GLU A 843 7.50 26.55 -30.55
CA GLU A 843 8.13 27.53 -31.43
C GLU A 843 8.80 28.70 -30.70
N ARG A 844 8.28 29.09 -29.54
CA ARG A 844 8.80 30.22 -28.76
C ARG A 844 10.24 29.99 -28.28
N LEU A 845 10.63 28.72 -28.14
CA LEU A 845 11.96 28.31 -27.70
C LEU A 845 13.02 28.41 -28.81
N MET A 846 12.62 28.41 -30.08
CA MET A 846 13.54 28.25 -31.21
C MET A 846 14.62 29.33 -31.31
N ALA A 847 14.22 30.60 -31.23
CA ALA A 847 15.15 31.72 -31.40
C ALA A 847 16.14 31.85 -30.20
N PRO A 848 15.71 31.71 -28.93
CA PRO A 848 16.63 31.60 -27.80
C PRO A 848 17.55 30.36 -27.86
N LEU A 849 17.01 29.17 -28.13
CA LEU A 849 17.77 27.93 -28.20
C LEU A 849 18.85 27.98 -29.29
N THR A 850 18.50 28.52 -30.46
CA THR A 850 19.46 28.75 -31.56
C THR A 850 20.63 29.65 -31.14
N ARG A 851 20.37 30.67 -30.30
CA ARG A 851 21.41 31.55 -29.79
C ARG A 851 22.28 30.83 -28.76
N ALA A 852 21.68 30.06 -27.86
CA ALA A 852 22.40 29.24 -26.86
C ALA A 852 23.33 28.22 -27.55
N ILE A 853 22.83 27.45 -28.52
CA ILE A 853 23.65 26.47 -29.28
C ILE A 853 24.84 27.14 -29.99
N LYS A 854 24.65 28.35 -30.55
CA LYS A 854 25.73 29.10 -31.20
C LYS A 854 26.78 29.61 -30.20
N ARG A 855 26.36 29.96 -28.99
CA ARG A 855 27.24 30.44 -27.90
C ARG A 855 28.05 29.30 -27.31
N ASP A 856 27.38 28.20 -26.97
CA ASP A 856 27.92 27.11 -26.16
C ASP A 856 28.30 25.88 -27.01
N ASN A 857 28.35 26.05 -28.34
CA ASN A 857 28.70 25.05 -29.34
C ASN A 857 27.85 23.75 -29.30
N GLY A 858 26.65 23.81 -28.73
CA GLY A 858 25.70 22.70 -28.69
C GLY A 858 26.08 21.60 -27.70
N GLY A 859 26.31 21.96 -26.43
CA GLY A 859 26.49 20.96 -25.37
C GLY A 859 25.33 19.97 -25.25
N ASP A 860 25.59 18.82 -24.64
CA ASP A 860 24.69 17.65 -24.63
C ASP A 860 23.28 17.98 -24.14
N SER A 861 23.13 18.80 -23.09
CA SER A 861 21.81 19.21 -22.58
C SER A 861 20.96 19.94 -23.63
N LEU A 862 21.59 20.77 -24.48
CA LEU A 862 20.89 21.48 -25.56
C LEU A 862 20.53 20.56 -26.73
N ILE A 863 21.33 19.51 -26.96
CA ILE A 863 21.05 18.48 -27.96
C ILE A 863 19.85 17.63 -27.51
N ILE A 864 19.81 17.22 -26.23
CA ILE A 864 18.67 16.50 -25.64
C ILE A 864 17.39 17.34 -25.78
N LEU A 865 17.46 18.64 -25.49
CA LEU A 865 16.35 19.56 -25.70
C LEU A 865 15.89 19.65 -27.17
N LEU A 866 16.81 19.64 -28.13
CA LEU A 866 16.45 19.57 -29.55
C LEU A 866 15.73 18.28 -29.91
N THR A 867 16.14 17.14 -29.33
CA THR A 867 15.48 15.84 -29.50
C THR A 867 14.04 15.90 -29.01
N TYR A 868 13.80 16.40 -27.79
CA TYR A 868 12.43 16.55 -27.28
C TYR A 868 11.61 17.60 -28.05
N LEU A 869 12.24 18.67 -28.52
CA LEU A 869 11.57 19.70 -29.33
C LEU A 869 11.16 19.17 -30.71
N GLU A 870 11.90 18.22 -31.30
CA GLU A 870 11.48 17.51 -32.53
C GLU A 870 10.22 16.66 -32.29
N HIS A 871 10.12 16.00 -31.14
CA HIS A 871 8.90 15.25 -30.78
C HIS A 871 7.70 16.19 -30.60
N ALA A 872 7.90 17.33 -29.93
CA ALA A 872 6.85 18.33 -29.75
C ALA A 872 6.49 19.07 -31.07
N ARG A 873 7.47 19.26 -31.97
CA ARG A 873 7.32 19.92 -33.27
C ARG A 873 8.14 19.18 -34.34
N PRO A 874 7.53 18.19 -35.02
CA PRO A 874 8.20 17.46 -36.10
C PRO A 874 8.69 18.39 -37.22
N GLY A 875 9.91 18.20 -37.67
CA GLY A 875 10.56 19.00 -38.72
C GLY A 875 11.58 20.03 -38.23
N THR A 876 11.65 20.29 -36.92
CA THR A 876 12.60 21.22 -36.28
C THR A 876 14.06 20.90 -36.65
N LEU A 877 14.48 19.63 -36.55
CA LEU A 877 15.83 19.20 -36.92
C LEU A 877 16.10 19.35 -38.42
N THR A 878 15.07 19.19 -39.25
CA THR A 878 15.19 19.38 -40.71
C THR A 878 15.42 20.85 -41.05
N GLU A 879 14.71 21.77 -40.39
CA GLU A 879 14.92 23.21 -40.54
C GLU A 879 16.34 23.62 -40.10
N LEU A 880 16.76 23.18 -38.91
CA LEU A 880 18.10 23.50 -38.37
C LEU A 880 19.24 22.88 -39.18
N SER A 881 19.05 21.70 -39.78
CA SER A 881 20.06 21.07 -40.65
C SER A 881 20.36 21.87 -41.93
N ARG A 882 19.48 22.80 -42.31
CA ARG A 882 19.65 23.70 -43.46
C ARG A 882 20.19 25.08 -43.07
N ASP A 883 20.40 25.35 -41.78
CA ASP A 883 20.93 26.64 -41.31
C ASP A 883 22.38 26.84 -41.79
N ARG A 884 22.78 28.09 -42.02
CA ARG A 884 24.14 28.43 -42.47
C ARG A 884 25.18 28.21 -41.37
N SER A 885 24.77 28.23 -40.11
CA SER A 885 25.63 28.04 -38.95
C SER A 885 26.10 26.59 -38.83
N LYS A 886 27.41 26.39 -38.69
CA LYS A 886 27.99 25.05 -38.51
C LYS A 886 27.55 24.39 -37.18
N PRO A 887 27.59 25.07 -36.01
CA PRO A 887 27.14 24.49 -34.73
C PRO A 887 25.69 23.98 -34.76
N LEU A 888 24.76 24.72 -35.36
CA LEU A 888 23.36 24.29 -35.45
C LEU A 888 23.17 23.04 -36.30
N ARG A 889 23.84 22.98 -37.46
CA ARG A 889 23.79 21.80 -38.33
C ARG A 889 24.34 20.57 -37.64
N GLU A 890 25.39 20.75 -36.85
CA GLU A 890 26.02 19.68 -36.09
C GLU A 890 25.12 19.19 -34.95
N ALA A 891 24.62 20.10 -34.12
CA ALA A 891 23.67 19.76 -33.06
C ALA A 891 22.42 19.03 -33.59
N ALA A 892 21.86 19.50 -34.72
CA ALA A 892 20.74 18.84 -35.37
C ALA A 892 21.07 17.44 -35.92
N ARG A 893 22.32 17.22 -36.36
CA ARG A 893 22.81 15.92 -36.82
C ARG A 893 22.96 14.95 -35.65
N VAL A 894 23.53 15.39 -34.54
CA VAL A 894 23.70 14.58 -33.33
C VAL A 894 22.34 14.24 -32.71
N ALA A 895 21.46 15.22 -32.54
CA ALA A 895 20.09 14.99 -32.04
C ALA A 895 19.32 13.98 -32.91
N ARG A 896 19.44 14.08 -34.25
CA ARG A 896 18.82 13.11 -35.16
C ARG A 896 19.40 11.70 -35.00
N THR A 897 20.68 11.58 -34.66
CA THR A 897 21.33 10.29 -34.43
C THR A 897 20.81 9.66 -33.13
N GLN A 898 20.60 10.47 -32.08
CA GLN A 898 19.98 10.03 -30.83
C GLN A 898 18.50 9.64 -30.99
N LEU A 899 17.78 10.28 -31.91
CA LEU A 899 16.35 10.03 -32.17
C LEU A 899 16.12 8.76 -33.01
N GLN A 900 17.13 8.28 -33.74
CA GLN A 900 17.02 7.00 -34.42
C GLN A 900 17.03 5.91 -33.34
N PRO A 901 15.94 5.13 -33.19
CA PRO A 901 15.98 3.98 -32.30
C PRO A 901 17.18 3.15 -32.74
N HIS A 902 18.07 2.82 -31.81
CA HIS A 902 19.19 1.92 -32.09
C HIS A 902 18.60 0.67 -32.75
N GLY A 903 18.70 0.60 -34.07
CA GLY A 903 18.11 -0.45 -34.87
C GLY A 903 18.88 -1.72 -34.61
N ASN A 904 18.47 -2.45 -33.58
CA ASN A 904 18.75 -3.85 -33.36
C ASN A 904 17.56 -4.68 -33.83
#